data_AF-A0A109IQE0-F1
#
_entry.id   AF-A0A109IQE0-F1
#
_cell.length_a   1.000
_cell.length_b   1.000
_cell.length_c   1.000
_cell.angle_alpha   90.00
_cell.angle_beta   90.00
_cell.angle_gamma   90.00
#
_symmetry.space_group_name_H-M   'P 1'
#
loop_
_entity.id
_entity.type
_entity.pdbx_description
1 polymer ?
#
loop_
_entity_poly.entity_id
_entity_poly.type
_entity_poly.pdbx_seq_one_letter_code
_entity_poly.pdbx_strand_id
1 'polypeptide(L)'
;MLGAASFGDWLGLLATSVFAAAQVSGSTAQGAVFGGVIAIRLLPALVLGPVAGVLADRFDRRWTMVICDLLRFLLFASIPLVALLGVRGGVVVTWAAVATFLIESITLLWIPAKEAAVPNLIPRARLETANQLTLITTYGLTPVAAAIALAVLDRSVRGVTGGEMPSWAEPAQLALWFNSLSRLATALVVAFGIKEISQAQARERGERAEQGMFSQFTEGWKFIGQTPLVRGLVLGIFGAFAGGGIVIGTAKFFAASLGAGDAAFYMLFGAIFIGLAIGIGLGPMIVRDMSRRRWFGMSIVLASASVLVLAFAIHLSMAILGAIMVGAGAGMAFLAGTTLLGGEVADEVRGRVFAVVQIGTRLVLILAIALSSLLVGVGGSRQLTIADLGISVSSTRLLLLAAGLAGIFAGVSAFGQMDDKKGVPVLADLWGSMRGRPLMPAEPFVSNGLFVVFEGGEGGGKSTQLETLATRLREQGRDVVVTREPGATVMGERIRAMVLEDSGADAPSPRAEALLYAADRAHHVATVVRPALIRGAVVISDRYVDSSLAYQGAGRTLPVEEVSWLSSWATGGLKPDLVVLLDIDPRTGLSRAAARNRGADRLEAESVAFHERVRYAFLDLAANDPKRYLVLDAARPIEEIAGLVARRVDELLVDPAGIVHPRPAHGPDTSVQPELSETELVGVEHRT
;
A
#
# COMPACT_ATOMS: atom_id res chain seq x y z
N MET A 1 24.70 -10.18 10.81
CA MET A 1 24.54 -10.45 12.26
C MET A 1 23.08 -10.54 12.69
N LEU A 2 22.26 -9.50 12.54
CA LEU A 2 20.82 -9.56 12.86
C LEU A 2 20.09 -10.72 12.18
N GLY A 3 20.43 -11.04 10.93
CA GLY A 3 19.89 -12.22 10.24
C GLY A 3 20.33 -13.56 10.84
N ALA A 4 21.56 -13.67 11.34
CA ALA A 4 22.05 -14.89 12.01
C ALA A 4 21.43 -15.06 13.40
N ALA A 5 21.22 -13.96 14.14
CA ALA A 5 20.46 -13.97 15.37
C ALA A 5 19.00 -14.37 15.10
N SER A 6 18.35 -13.80 14.08
CA SER A 6 16.99 -14.21 13.72
C SER A 6 16.90 -15.69 13.32
N PHE A 7 17.88 -16.19 12.56
CA PHE A 7 17.97 -17.61 12.23
C PHE A 7 18.07 -18.48 13.50
N GLY A 8 18.92 -18.09 14.45
CA GLY A 8 19.02 -18.75 15.75
C GLY A 8 17.68 -18.75 16.51
N ASP A 9 16.95 -17.64 16.54
CA ASP A 9 15.66 -17.55 17.24
C ASP A 9 14.61 -18.51 16.68
N TRP A 10 14.52 -18.62 15.35
CA TRP A 10 13.63 -19.56 14.67
C TRP A 10 14.06 -21.01 14.84
N LEU A 11 15.36 -21.29 14.74
CA LEU A 11 15.90 -22.62 14.97
C LEU A 11 15.66 -23.05 16.42
N GLY A 12 15.90 -22.15 17.38
CA GLY A 12 15.61 -22.35 18.79
C GLY A 12 14.12 -22.61 19.05
N LEU A 13 13.21 -21.88 18.40
CA LEU A 13 11.77 -22.10 18.48
C LEU A 13 11.41 -23.55 18.17
N LEU A 14 11.83 -24.02 16.99
CA LEU A 14 11.51 -25.34 16.49
C LEU A 14 12.21 -26.41 17.33
N ALA A 15 13.50 -26.19 17.64
CA ALA A 15 14.29 -27.12 18.43
C ALA A 15 13.74 -27.32 19.83
N THR A 16 13.35 -26.27 20.57
CA THR A 16 12.77 -26.43 21.93
C THR A 16 11.47 -27.22 21.89
N SER A 17 10.60 -26.95 20.91
CA SER A 17 9.29 -27.59 20.80
C SER A 17 9.42 -29.07 20.40
N VAL A 18 10.28 -29.37 19.42
CA VAL A 18 10.60 -30.75 19.00
C VAL A 18 11.30 -31.51 20.12
N PHE A 19 12.26 -30.88 20.79
CA PHE A 19 13.01 -31.48 21.88
C PHE A 19 12.10 -31.84 23.06
N ALA A 20 11.26 -30.91 23.51
CA ALA A 20 10.33 -31.16 24.61
C ALA A 20 9.33 -32.28 24.27
N ALA A 21 8.83 -32.32 23.03
CA ALA A 21 7.95 -33.39 22.58
C ALA A 21 8.64 -34.76 22.59
N ALA A 22 9.92 -34.83 22.23
CA ALA A 22 10.69 -36.08 22.26
C ALA A 22 10.87 -36.68 23.67
N GLN A 23 10.70 -35.90 24.73
CA GLN A 23 10.82 -36.37 26.12
C GLN A 23 9.59 -37.14 26.64
N VAL A 24 8.52 -37.24 25.84
CA VAL A 24 7.27 -37.91 26.23
C VAL A 24 6.88 -38.97 25.20
N SER A 25 6.33 -40.08 25.68
CA SER A 25 5.84 -41.18 24.85
C SER A 25 4.35 -40.99 24.48
N GLY A 26 4.01 -41.29 23.21
CA GLY A 26 2.63 -41.29 22.72
C GLY A 26 2.30 -40.05 21.88
N SER A 27 1.75 -40.27 20.69
CA SER A 27 1.51 -39.23 19.68
C SER A 27 0.64 -38.06 20.17
N THR A 28 -0.36 -38.34 21.01
CA THR A 28 -1.24 -37.31 21.59
C THR A 28 -0.48 -36.44 22.58
N ALA A 29 0.33 -37.04 23.46
CA ALA A 29 1.12 -36.33 24.45
C ALA A 29 2.24 -35.50 23.79
N GLN A 30 2.92 -36.05 22.77
CA GLN A 30 3.91 -35.33 21.97
C GLN A 30 3.30 -34.10 21.28
N GLY A 31 2.12 -34.25 20.68
CA GLY A 31 1.38 -33.14 20.08
C GLY A 31 1.00 -32.05 21.09
N ALA A 32 0.52 -32.45 22.27
CA ALA A 32 0.16 -31.53 23.35
C ALA A 32 1.38 -30.76 23.90
N VAL A 33 2.52 -31.44 24.10
CA VAL A 33 3.76 -30.79 24.55
C VAL A 33 4.30 -29.83 23.49
N PHE A 34 4.38 -30.25 22.23
CA PHE A 34 4.82 -29.40 21.13
C PHE A 34 3.97 -28.11 21.03
N GLY A 35 2.64 -28.27 20.99
CA GLY A 35 1.71 -27.13 20.95
C GLY A 35 1.76 -26.28 22.21
N GLY A 36 1.90 -26.90 23.39
CA GLY A 36 1.99 -26.22 24.67
C GLY A 36 3.23 -25.33 24.79
N VAL A 37 4.40 -25.80 24.36
CA VAL A 37 5.63 -24.99 24.35
C VAL A 37 5.49 -23.78 23.42
N ILE A 38 4.90 -23.97 22.23
CA ILE A 38 4.62 -22.86 21.30
C ILE A 38 3.62 -21.87 21.89
N ALA A 39 2.58 -22.35 22.59
CA ALA A 39 1.60 -21.48 23.23
C ALA A 39 2.21 -20.67 24.38
N ILE A 40 3.05 -21.29 25.21
CA ILE A 40 3.74 -20.63 26.34
C ILE A 40 4.59 -19.46 25.87
N ARG A 41 5.23 -19.58 24.71
CA ARG A 41 6.03 -18.50 24.11
C ARG A 41 5.24 -17.20 23.90
N LEU A 42 3.93 -17.28 23.72
CA LEU A 42 3.08 -16.12 23.48
C LEU A 42 2.59 -15.46 24.78
N LEU A 43 2.63 -16.17 25.91
CA LEU A 43 2.09 -15.70 27.19
C LEU A 43 2.81 -14.47 27.76
N PRO A 44 4.15 -14.37 27.78
CA PRO A 44 4.83 -13.21 28.35
C PRO A 44 4.39 -11.90 27.71
N ALA A 45 4.21 -11.88 26.40
CA ALA A 45 3.83 -10.65 25.70
C ALA A 45 2.42 -10.16 26.08
N LEU A 46 1.52 -11.09 26.42
CA LEU A 46 0.17 -10.77 26.88
C LEU A 46 0.17 -10.20 28.30
N VAL A 47 0.99 -10.77 29.20
CA VAL A 47 1.00 -10.42 30.62
C VAL A 47 1.94 -9.25 30.92
N LEU A 48 3.12 -9.25 30.30
CA LEU A 48 4.24 -8.35 30.59
C LEU A 48 4.47 -7.31 29.48
N GLY A 49 3.77 -7.41 28.34
CA GLY A 49 3.93 -6.50 27.19
C GLY A 49 3.87 -5.01 27.54
N PRO A 50 2.82 -4.53 28.25
CA PRO A 50 2.72 -3.14 28.67
C PRO A 50 3.85 -2.66 29.59
N VAL A 51 4.42 -3.57 30.39
CA VAL A 51 5.43 -3.27 31.42
C VAL A 51 6.84 -3.27 30.82
N ALA A 52 7.10 -4.13 29.83
CA ALA A 52 8.43 -4.36 29.28
C ALA A 52 9.01 -3.13 28.55
N GLY A 53 8.18 -2.34 27.85
CA GLY A 53 8.64 -1.12 27.18
C GLY A 53 9.17 -0.06 28.15
N VAL A 54 8.43 0.16 29.25
CA VAL A 54 8.82 1.13 30.29
C VAL A 54 10.08 0.69 31.04
N LEU A 55 10.22 -0.61 31.29
CA LEU A 55 11.44 -1.16 31.89
C LEU A 55 12.64 -0.97 30.94
N ALA A 56 12.48 -1.25 29.65
CA ALA A 56 13.55 -1.11 28.67
C ALA A 56 14.06 0.34 28.54
N ASP A 57 13.18 1.32 28.68
CA ASP A 57 13.55 2.74 28.59
C ASP A 57 14.37 3.27 29.78
N ARG A 58 14.35 2.56 30.92
CA ARG A 58 15.08 2.97 32.13
C ARG A 58 16.55 2.54 32.12
N PHE A 59 16.92 1.60 31.26
CA PHE A 59 18.25 1.00 31.24
C PHE A 59 19.04 1.43 30.01
N ASP A 60 20.37 1.41 30.14
CA ASP A 60 21.25 1.61 28.99
C ASP A 60 20.96 0.55 27.93
N ARG A 61 20.64 0.97 26.70
CA ARG A 61 20.18 0.09 25.62
C ARG A 61 21.24 -0.96 25.26
N ARG A 62 22.52 -0.58 25.25
CA ARG A 62 23.61 -1.49 24.91
C ARG A 62 23.71 -2.59 25.95
N TRP A 63 23.79 -2.22 27.22
CA TRP A 63 23.91 -3.19 28.31
C TRP A 63 22.63 -4.01 28.49
N THR A 64 21.46 -3.43 28.23
CA THR A 64 20.19 -4.16 28.18
C THR A 64 20.25 -5.28 27.15
N MET A 65 20.68 -4.98 25.92
CA MET A 65 20.83 -6.00 24.88
C MET A 65 21.83 -7.09 25.27
N VAL A 66 23.02 -6.71 25.78
CA VAL A 66 24.08 -7.66 26.18
C VAL A 66 23.60 -8.58 27.32
N ILE A 67 23.04 -8.01 28.38
CA ILE A 67 22.56 -8.78 29.55
C ILE A 67 21.42 -9.71 29.12
N CYS A 68 20.47 -9.22 28.32
CA CYS A 68 19.37 -10.04 27.82
C CYS A 68 19.89 -11.22 26.98
N ASP A 69 20.83 -11.01 26.06
CA ASP A 69 21.39 -12.08 25.25
C ASP A 69 22.22 -13.08 26.08
N LEU A 70 22.94 -12.63 27.12
CA LEU A 70 23.62 -13.52 28.07
C LEU A 70 22.63 -14.37 28.90
N LEU A 71 21.57 -13.77 29.41
CA LEU A 71 20.52 -14.51 30.13
C LEU A 71 19.83 -15.52 29.22
N ARG A 72 19.51 -15.13 27.98
CA ARG A 72 18.92 -16.03 26.98
C ARG A 72 19.88 -17.15 26.60
N PHE A 73 21.19 -16.88 26.48
CA PHE A 73 22.22 -17.91 26.30
C PHE A 73 22.16 -18.96 27.41
N LEU A 74 22.20 -18.53 28.68
CA LEU A 74 22.17 -19.42 29.83
C LEU A 74 20.87 -20.24 29.88
N LEU A 75 19.72 -19.61 29.63
CA LEU A 75 18.43 -20.29 29.61
C LEU A 75 18.34 -21.32 28.47
N PHE A 76 18.75 -20.97 27.24
CA PHE A 76 18.75 -21.92 26.14
C PHE A 76 19.72 -23.08 26.35
N ALA A 77 20.91 -22.82 26.90
CA ALA A 77 21.89 -23.85 27.24
C ALA A 77 21.40 -24.77 28.37
N SER A 78 20.60 -24.25 29.31
CA SER A 78 20.06 -25.04 30.43
C SER A 78 19.06 -26.11 30.00
N ILE A 79 18.34 -25.92 28.88
CA ILE A 79 17.31 -26.87 28.41
C ILE A 79 17.91 -28.24 28.06
N PRO A 80 18.89 -28.35 27.13
CA PRO A 80 19.54 -29.62 26.85
C PRO A 80 20.39 -30.11 28.03
N LEU A 81 20.98 -29.20 28.84
CA LEU A 81 21.79 -29.57 30.01
C LEU A 81 20.97 -30.35 31.05
N VAL A 82 19.73 -29.92 31.34
CA VAL A 82 18.86 -30.62 32.31
C VAL A 82 18.51 -32.04 31.85
N ALA A 83 18.40 -32.27 30.54
CA ALA A 83 18.18 -33.61 30.00
C ALA A 83 19.44 -34.50 30.09
N LEU A 84 20.62 -33.91 29.89
CA LEU A 84 21.89 -34.64 30.04
C LEU A 84 22.15 -35.10 31.48
N LEU A 85 21.57 -34.42 32.48
CA LEU A 85 21.63 -34.81 33.89
C LEU A 85 20.78 -36.05 34.22
N GLY A 86 20.10 -36.67 33.23
CA GLY A 86 19.34 -37.91 33.41
C GLY A 86 18.03 -37.74 34.19
N VAL A 87 17.50 -36.51 34.24
CA VAL A 87 16.26 -36.20 34.96
C VAL A 87 15.04 -36.72 34.17
N ARG A 88 13.96 -37.09 34.88
CA ARG A 88 12.72 -37.61 34.27
C ARG A 88 12.19 -36.65 33.18
N GLY A 89 11.75 -37.19 32.04
CA GLY A 89 11.29 -36.42 30.88
C GLY A 89 10.21 -35.36 31.20
N GLY A 90 9.29 -35.64 32.12
CA GLY A 90 8.29 -34.66 32.55
C GLY A 90 8.89 -33.40 33.21
N VAL A 91 10.00 -33.54 33.93
CA VAL A 91 10.71 -32.40 34.53
C VAL A 91 11.45 -31.61 33.44
N VAL A 92 12.04 -32.30 32.45
CA VAL A 92 12.67 -31.66 31.28
C VAL A 92 11.65 -30.83 30.50
N VAL A 93 10.46 -31.38 30.25
CA VAL A 93 9.36 -30.67 29.58
C VAL A 93 8.92 -29.45 30.38
N THR A 94 8.73 -29.60 31.70
CA THR A 94 8.33 -28.51 32.58
C THR A 94 9.39 -27.40 32.60
N TRP A 95 10.66 -27.76 32.68
CA TRP A 95 11.75 -26.79 32.61
C TRP A 95 11.84 -26.11 31.25
N ALA A 96 11.71 -26.85 30.14
CA ALA A 96 11.70 -26.27 28.81
C ALA A 96 10.57 -25.24 28.64
N ALA A 97 9.39 -25.51 29.20
CA ALA A 97 8.28 -24.57 29.28
C ALA A 97 8.62 -23.32 30.10
N VAL A 98 9.15 -23.47 31.32
CA VAL A 98 9.55 -22.35 32.19
C VAL A 98 10.66 -21.52 31.54
N ALA A 99 11.70 -22.16 31.03
CA ALA A 99 12.80 -21.51 30.34
C ALA A 99 12.30 -20.73 29.13
N THR A 100 11.37 -21.29 28.35
CA THR A 100 10.73 -20.60 27.21
C THR A 100 9.98 -19.35 27.66
N PHE A 101 9.18 -19.44 28.72
CA PHE A 101 8.48 -18.28 29.30
C PHE A 101 9.47 -17.19 29.73
N LEU A 102 10.54 -17.55 30.43
CA LEU A 102 11.57 -16.61 30.89
C LEU A 102 12.33 -15.97 29.71
N ILE A 103 12.74 -16.77 28.72
CA ILE A 103 13.42 -16.30 27.51
C ILE A 103 12.57 -15.26 26.79
N GLU A 104 11.27 -15.53 26.63
CA GLU A 104 10.35 -14.62 25.95
C GLU A 104 10.06 -13.38 26.79
N SER A 105 9.99 -13.50 28.12
CA SER A 105 9.93 -12.35 29.02
C SER A 105 11.14 -11.42 28.88
N ILE A 106 12.35 -11.99 28.82
CA ILE A 106 13.60 -11.24 28.58
C ILE A 106 13.60 -10.62 27.17
N THR A 107 13.06 -11.33 26.19
CA THR A 107 12.97 -10.85 24.79
C THR A 107 12.12 -9.59 24.68
N LEU A 108 11.09 -9.43 25.51
CA LEU A 108 10.28 -8.21 25.55
C LEU A 108 11.07 -6.97 25.97
N LEU A 109 12.15 -7.12 26.74
CA LEU A 109 13.05 -6.02 27.10
C LEU A 109 14.09 -5.76 25.99
N TRP A 110 14.47 -6.81 25.25
CA TRP A 110 15.47 -6.74 24.20
C TRP A 110 14.95 -6.08 22.90
N ILE A 111 13.68 -6.35 22.51
CA ILE A 111 13.11 -5.84 21.26
C ILE A 111 13.12 -4.28 21.21
N PRO A 112 12.61 -3.55 22.21
CA PRO A 112 12.61 -2.08 22.17
C PRO A 112 14.03 -1.50 22.13
N ALA A 113 14.96 -2.12 22.86
CA ALA A 113 16.36 -1.70 22.86
C ALA A 113 17.02 -1.88 21.49
N LYS A 114 16.74 -2.99 20.79
CA LYS A 114 17.17 -3.22 19.40
C LYS A 114 16.54 -2.20 18.44
N GLU A 115 15.21 -2.07 18.46
CA GLU A 115 14.48 -1.20 17.52
C GLU A 115 14.90 0.27 17.64
N ALA A 116 15.18 0.73 18.87
CA ALA A 116 15.69 2.08 19.12
C ALA A 116 17.17 2.28 18.71
N ALA A 117 17.94 1.20 18.52
CA ALA A 117 19.34 1.26 18.11
C ALA A 117 19.51 1.32 16.58
N VAL A 118 18.64 0.64 15.82
CA VAL A 118 18.76 0.51 14.35
C VAL A 118 18.84 1.87 13.62
N PRO A 119 17.99 2.89 13.93
CA PRO A 119 18.04 4.18 13.24
C PRO A 119 19.35 4.95 13.42
N ASN A 120 20.07 4.70 14.52
CA ASN A 120 21.33 5.37 14.82
C ASN A 120 22.53 4.69 14.14
N LEU A 121 22.37 3.48 13.61
CA LEU A 121 23.44 2.70 13.00
C LEU A 121 23.49 2.84 11.47
N ILE A 122 22.45 3.40 10.85
CA ILE A 122 22.27 3.41 9.40
C ILE A 122 21.81 4.81 8.96
N PRO A 123 22.39 5.39 7.89
CA PRO A 123 21.91 6.66 7.35
C PRO A 123 20.42 6.64 7.02
N ARG A 124 19.68 7.72 7.30
CA ARG A 124 18.22 7.82 7.10
C ARG A 124 17.78 7.38 5.70
N ALA A 125 18.55 7.75 4.67
CA ALA A 125 18.30 7.37 3.27
C ALA A 125 18.28 5.85 3.00
N ARG A 126 18.87 5.02 3.88
CA ARG A 126 18.93 3.56 3.74
C ARG A 126 18.09 2.82 4.79
N LEU A 127 17.38 3.52 5.67
CA LEU A 127 16.59 2.88 6.73
C LEU A 127 15.46 2.02 6.18
N GLU A 128 14.79 2.47 5.13
CA GLU A 128 13.72 1.69 4.50
C GLU A 128 14.26 0.37 3.94
N THR A 129 15.34 0.41 3.16
CA THR A 129 15.97 -0.78 2.60
C THR A 129 16.50 -1.72 3.69
N ALA A 130 17.08 -1.17 4.76
CA ALA A 130 17.57 -1.96 5.89
C ALA A 130 16.43 -2.63 6.67
N ASN A 131 15.32 -1.93 6.89
CA ASN A 131 14.12 -2.48 7.52
C ASN A 131 13.50 -3.56 6.64
N GLN A 132 13.37 -3.33 5.33
CA GLN A 132 12.91 -4.34 4.37
C GLN A 132 13.77 -5.61 4.42
N LEU A 133 15.09 -5.46 4.33
CA LEU A 133 16.01 -6.60 4.42
C LEU A 133 15.87 -7.36 5.75
N THR A 134 15.71 -6.61 6.84
CA THR A 134 15.46 -7.19 8.17
C THR A 134 14.15 -7.97 8.20
N LEU A 135 13.06 -7.44 7.64
CA LEU A 135 11.75 -8.09 7.59
C LEU A 135 11.77 -9.36 6.72
N ILE A 136 12.37 -9.30 5.52
CA ILE A 136 12.52 -10.44 4.61
C ILE A 136 13.32 -11.55 5.29
N THR A 137 14.44 -11.19 5.92
CA THR A 137 15.28 -12.16 6.60
C THR A 137 14.57 -12.75 7.80
N THR A 138 13.98 -11.91 8.66
CA THR A 138 13.43 -12.32 9.97
C THR A 138 12.15 -13.13 9.85
N TYR A 139 11.25 -12.73 8.95
CA TYR A 139 9.93 -13.33 8.86
C TYR A 139 9.73 -14.16 7.60
N GLY A 140 10.46 -13.87 6.51
CA GLY A 140 10.36 -14.64 5.27
C GLY A 140 11.28 -15.86 5.23
N LEU A 141 12.60 -15.61 5.19
CA LEU A 141 13.58 -16.65 4.87
C LEU A 141 13.99 -17.50 6.08
N THR A 142 14.21 -16.90 7.25
CA THR A 142 14.74 -17.64 8.41
C THR A 142 13.85 -18.75 8.96
N PRO A 143 12.49 -18.66 8.99
CA PRO A 143 11.65 -19.79 9.41
C PRO A 143 11.85 -21.02 8.53
N VAL A 144 11.88 -20.81 7.21
CA VAL A 144 12.07 -21.88 6.21
C VAL A 144 13.48 -22.45 6.31
N ALA A 145 14.49 -21.57 6.38
CA ALA A 145 15.88 -21.99 6.55
C ALA A 145 16.09 -22.78 7.84
N ALA A 146 15.47 -22.38 8.95
CA ALA A 146 15.56 -23.08 10.22
C ALA A 146 14.93 -24.48 10.16
N ALA A 147 13.77 -24.61 9.53
CA ALA A 147 13.11 -25.90 9.33
C ALA A 147 13.96 -26.84 8.44
N ILE A 148 14.51 -26.32 7.33
CA ILE A 148 15.41 -27.08 6.44
C ILE A 148 16.67 -27.49 7.21
N ALA A 149 17.29 -26.57 7.94
CA ALA A 149 18.51 -26.86 8.71
C ALA A 149 18.29 -27.96 9.75
N LEU A 150 17.15 -27.92 10.47
CA LEU A 150 16.81 -28.97 11.44
C LEU A 150 16.57 -30.33 10.76
N ALA A 151 15.89 -30.36 9.61
CA ALA A 151 15.66 -31.59 8.84
C ALA A 151 16.95 -32.18 8.25
N VAL A 152 17.83 -31.33 7.71
CA VAL A 152 19.16 -31.73 7.23
C VAL A 152 19.99 -32.27 8.38
N LEU A 153 19.99 -31.57 9.53
CA LEU A 153 20.70 -32.02 10.72
C LEU A 153 20.21 -33.38 11.20
N ASP A 154 18.89 -33.60 11.29
CA ASP A 154 18.32 -34.90 11.67
C ASP A 154 18.74 -36.02 10.71
N ARG A 155 18.66 -35.79 9.40
CA ARG A 155 19.11 -36.75 8.39
C ARG A 155 20.60 -37.06 8.48
N SER A 156 21.43 -36.02 8.61
CA SER A 156 22.89 -36.16 8.67
C SER A 156 23.33 -36.91 9.91
N VAL A 157 22.79 -36.55 11.08
CA VAL A 157 23.13 -37.23 12.35
C VAL A 157 22.72 -38.69 12.31
N ARG A 158 21.47 -39.00 11.92
CA ARG A 158 21.01 -40.40 11.81
C ARG A 158 21.83 -41.23 10.81
N GLY A 159 22.26 -40.61 9.72
CA GLY A 159 23.12 -41.26 8.72
C GLY A 159 24.52 -41.59 9.24
N VAL A 160 25.07 -40.75 10.13
CA VAL A 160 26.40 -40.96 10.73
C VAL A 160 26.35 -41.95 11.90
N THR A 161 25.29 -41.90 12.72
CA THR A 161 25.18 -42.73 13.93
C THR A 161 24.51 -44.08 13.71
N GLY A 162 24.07 -44.38 12.48
CA GLY A 162 23.40 -45.65 12.18
C GLY A 162 22.06 -45.85 12.92
N GLY A 163 21.45 -44.76 13.42
CA GLY A 163 20.19 -44.79 14.16
C GLY A 163 20.30 -44.90 15.69
N GLU A 164 21.42 -45.40 16.23
CA GLU A 164 21.69 -45.41 17.67
C GLU A 164 22.49 -44.15 18.06
N MET A 165 21.80 -43.16 18.61
CA MET A 165 22.39 -41.86 18.96
C MET A 165 22.72 -41.78 20.45
N PRO A 166 23.92 -41.29 20.83
CA PRO A 166 24.18 -40.85 22.19
C PRO A 166 23.16 -39.78 22.63
N SER A 167 22.81 -39.76 23.92
CA SER A 167 21.81 -38.83 24.47
C SER A 167 22.12 -37.35 24.24
N TRP A 168 23.38 -36.99 23.99
CA TRP A 168 23.83 -35.62 23.68
C TRP A 168 23.80 -35.26 22.18
N ALA A 169 23.67 -36.25 21.30
CA ALA A 169 23.75 -36.09 19.86
C ALA A 169 22.36 -35.96 19.20
N GLU A 170 21.29 -35.83 19.99
CA GLU A 170 19.96 -35.60 19.43
C GLU A 170 19.94 -34.32 18.57
N PRO A 171 19.42 -34.36 17.33
CA PRO A 171 19.42 -33.21 16.42
C PRO A 171 18.80 -31.94 17.01
N ALA A 172 17.71 -32.10 17.77
CA ALA A 172 17.06 -30.98 18.45
C ALA A 172 17.95 -30.39 19.57
N GLN A 173 18.72 -31.21 20.30
CA GLN A 173 19.67 -30.72 21.30
C GLN A 173 20.83 -29.97 20.64
N LEU A 174 21.39 -30.49 19.54
CA LEU A 174 22.45 -29.82 18.79
C LEU A 174 21.99 -28.45 18.26
N ALA A 175 20.74 -28.38 17.76
CA ALA A 175 20.13 -27.12 17.34
C ALA A 175 19.93 -26.13 18.52
N LEU A 176 19.58 -26.61 19.72
CA LEU A 176 19.51 -25.78 20.93
C LEU A 176 20.88 -25.25 21.35
N TRP A 177 21.92 -26.09 21.30
CA TRP A 177 23.30 -25.65 21.56
C TRP A 177 23.74 -24.58 20.57
N PHE A 178 23.50 -24.78 19.27
CA PHE A 178 23.78 -23.77 18.25
C PHE A 178 23.04 -22.46 18.54
N ASN A 179 21.75 -22.51 18.87
CA ASN A 179 20.97 -21.32 19.19
C ASN A 179 21.54 -20.60 20.43
N SER A 180 21.88 -21.34 21.49
CA SER A 180 22.50 -20.75 22.69
C SER A 180 23.80 -20.03 22.34
N LEU A 181 24.71 -20.66 21.59
CA LEU A 181 25.97 -20.06 21.17
C LEU A 181 25.76 -18.85 20.25
N SER A 182 24.71 -18.85 19.43
CA SER A 182 24.33 -17.68 18.64
C SER A 182 23.96 -16.47 19.50
N ARG A 183 23.32 -16.69 20.67
CA ARG A 183 23.02 -15.62 21.64
C ARG A 183 24.29 -15.06 22.26
N LEU A 184 25.21 -15.94 22.67
CA LEU A 184 26.51 -15.53 23.20
C LEU A 184 27.30 -14.71 22.17
N ALA A 185 27.35 -15.17 20.91
CA ALA A 185 27.99 -14.44 19.82
C ALA A 185 27.36 -13.05 19.61
N THR A 186 26.03 -12.95 19.66
CA THR A 186 25.31 -11.68 19.54
C THR A 186 25.65 -10.74 20.71
N ALA A 187 25.67 -11.25 21.95
CA ALA A 187 26.05 -10.49 23.14
C ALA A 187 27.48 -9.94 23.02
N LEU A 188 28.45 -10.76 22.58
CA LEU A 188 29.83 -10.34 22.38
C LEU A 188 29.95 -9.26 21.29
N VAL A 189 29.26 -9.44 20.15
CA VAL A 189 29.28 -8.46 19.06
C VAL A 189 28.69 -7.12 19.51
N VAL A 190 27.58 -7.12 20.25
CA VAL A 190 26.98 -5.88 20.79
C VAL A 190 27.89 -5.26 21.84
N ALA A 191 28.50 -6.09 22.71
CA ALA A 191 29.40 -5.63 23.75
C ALA A 191 30.68 -4.98 23.20
N PHE A 192 31.26 -5.46 22.11
CA PHE A 192 32.51 -4.92 21.57
C PHE A 192 32.35 -4.01 20.34
N GLY A 193 31.30 -4.22 19.55
CA GLY A 193 31.12 -3.59 18.24
C GLY A 193 30.29 -2.30 18.24
N ILE A 194 29.46 -2.06 19.26
CA ILE A 194 28.53 -0.90 19.28
C ILE A 194 28.90 0.03 20.45
N LYS A 195 29.72 1.04 20.19
CA LYS A 195 30.27 1.95 21.23
C LYS A 195 29.41 3.18 21.53
N GLU A 196 28.57 3.63 20.60
CA GLU A 196 27.76 4.85 20.76
C GLU A 196 26.27 4.57 20.50
N ILE A 197 25.54 4.19 21.55
CA ILE A 197 24.09 4.42 21.64
C ILE A 197 23.95 5.38 22.82
N SER A 198 24.11 6.68 22.55
CA SER A 198 24.48 7.67 23.56
C SER A 198 23.44 7.87 24.67
N GLN A 199 23.98 8.06 25.87
CA GLN A 199 23.32 8.34 27.14
C GLN A 199 22.65 9.73 27.22
N ALA A 200 22.70 10.54 26.15
CA ALA A 200 22.30 11.95 26.19
C ALA A 200 20.78 12.18 26.28
N GLN A 201 19.95 11.23 25.85
CA GLN A 201 18.48 11.38 25.85
C GLN A 201 17.77 10.66 27.02
N ALA A 202 18.47 9.86 27.81
CA ALA A 202 17.87 9.13 28.92
C ALA A 202 17.47 10.05 30.10
N ARG A 203 18.18 11.18 30.27
CA ARG A 203 17.98 12.10 31.40
C ARG A 203 16.79 13.03 31.22
N GLU A 204 16.48 13.48 30.00
CA GLU A 204 15.31 14.33 29.70
C GLU A 204 13.98 13.55 29.60
N ARG A 205 14.03 12.23 29.32
CA ARG A 205 12.82 11.39 29.19
C ARG A 205 12.36 10.76 30.50
N GLY A 206 13.24 10.71 31.52
CA GLY A 206 12.91 10.23 32.86
C GLY A 206 11.80 11.03 33.54
N GLU A 207 11.67 12.33 33.21
CA GLU A 207 10.63 13.21 33.77
C GLU A 207 9.24 13.00 33.13
N ARG A 208 9.15 12.49 31.89
CA ARG A 208 7.87 12.15 31.23
C ARG A 208 7.30 10.78 31.66
N ALA A 209 8.08 9.98 32.38
CA ALA A 209 7.67 8.66 32.86
C ALA A 209 6.72 8.70 34.08
N GLU A 210 6.36 9.89 34.57
CA GLU A 210 5.40 10.07 35.67
C GLU A 210 3.92 9.94 35.26
N GLN A 211 3.60 9.90 33.95
CA GLN A 211 2.23 9.62 33.50
C GLN A 211 1.95 8.10 33.50
N GLY A 212 0.90 7.68 34.21
CA GLY A 212 0.58 6.27 34.46
C GLY A 212 0.42 5.40 33.19
N MET A 213 0.96 4.18 33.22
CA MET A 213 0.94 3.20 32.11
C MET A 213 -0.44 2.97 31.49
N PHE A 214 -1.48 2.94 32.33
CA PHE A 214 -2.85 2.78 31.86
C PHE A 214 -3.32 4.00 31.07
N SER A 215 -2.94 5.22 31.48
CA SER A 215 -3.27 6.43 30.72
C SER A 215 -2.59 6.41 29.35
N GLN A 216 -1.33 6.01 29.26
CA GLN A 216 -0.60 5.91 27.98
C GLN A 216 -1.19 4.86 27.02
N PHE A 217 -1.61 3.69 27.52
CA PHE A 217 -2.30 2.69 26.71
C PHE A 217 -3.67 3.19 26.24
N THR A 218 -4.44 3.81 27.14
CA THR A 218 -5.75 4.39 26.79
C THR A 218 -5.65 5.54 25.80
N GLU A 219 -4.60 6.36 25.88
CA GLU A 219 -4.30 7.40 24.90
C GLU A 219 -3.99 6.81 23.53
N GLY A 220 -3.16 5.75 23.47
CA GLY A 220 -2.89 5.03 22.22
C GLY A 220 -4.16 4.47 21.58
N TRP A 221 -5.03 3.85 22.40
CA TRP A 221 -6.32 3.32 21.93
C TRP A 221 -7.29 4.42 21.47
N LYS A 222 -7.37 5.51 22.22
CA LYS A 222 -8.19 6.67 21.89
C LYS A 222 -7.74 7.31 20.58
N PHE A 223 -6.44 7.47 20.38
CA PHE A 223 -5.85 7.98 19.14
C PHE A 223 -6.21 7.11 17.93
N ILE A 224 -6.09 5.77 18.07
CA ILE A 224 -6.51 4.83 17.02
C ILE A 224 -7.99 5.04 16.66
N GLY A 225 -8.86 5.26 17.64
CA GLY A 225 -10.29 5.49 17.39
C GLY A 225 -10.61 6.82 16.71
N GLN A 226 -9.81 7.86 16.97
CA GLN A 226 -10.03 9.23 16.48
C GLN A 226 -9.46 9.47 15.08
N THR A 227 -8.37 8.81 14.70
CA THR A 227 -7.71 9.01 13.42
C THR A 227 -8.17 7.96 12.39
N PRO A 228 -8.93 8.31 11.35
CA PRO A 228 -9.51 7.34 10.41
C PRO A 228 -8.47 6.43 9.72
N LEU A 229 -7.32 7.00 9.36
CA LEU A 229 -6.20 6.27 8.78
C LEU A 229 -5.70 5.17 9.72
N VAL A 230 -5.37 5.53 10.97
CA VAL A 230 -4.83 4.60 11.96
C VAL A 230 -5.89 3.55 12.32
N ARG A 231 -7.16 3.95 12.44
CA ARG A 231 -8.28 3.02 12.63
C ARG A 231 -8.37 1.98 11.51
N GLY A 232 -8.31 2.43 10.25
CA GLY A 232 -8.31 1.56 9.08
C GLY A 232 -7.11 0.60 9.08
N LEU A 233 -5.93 1.12 9.43
CA LEU A 233 -4.70 0.34 9.55
C LEU A 233 -4.83 -0.75 10.62
N VAL A 234 -5.27 -0.41 11.83
CA VAL A 234 -5.44 -1.37 12.94
C VAL A 234 -6.50 -2.42 12.61
N LEU A 235 -7.64 -2.01 12.03
CA LEU A 235 -8.69 -2.93 11.58
C LEU A 235 -8.14 -3.93 10.55
N GLY A 236 -7.40 -3.44 9.55
CA GLY A 236 -6.79 -4.28 8.53
C GLY A 236 -5.75 -5.25 9.11
N ILE A 237 -4.87 -4.77 10.01
CA ILE A 237 -3.88 -5.61 10.68
C ILE A 237 -4.59 -6.71 11.49
N PHE A 238 -5.53 -6.35 12.37
CA PHE A 238 -6.22 -7.35 13.19
C PHE A 238 -7.01 -8.34 12.34
N GLY A 239 -7.69 -7.88 11.28
CA GLY A 239 -8.37 -8.76 10.34
C GLY A 239 -7.43 -9.74 9.64
N ALA A 240 -6.27 -9.27 9.16
CA ALA A 240 -5.27 -10.11 8.51
C ALA A 240 -4.68 -11.16 9.47
N PHE A 241 -4.36 -10.78 10.71
CA PHE A 241 -3.84 -11.70 11.72
C PHE A 241 -4.90 -12.69 12.21
N ALA A 242 -6.17 -12.30 12.30
CA ALA A 242 -7.26 -13.22 12.57
C ALA A 242 -7.39 -14.28 11.46
N GLY A 243 -7.40 -13.85 10.20
CA GLY A 243 -7.44 -14.75 9.04
C GLY A 243 -6.23 -15.70 8.99
N GLY A 244 -5.02 -15.17 9.16
CA GLY A 244 -3.80 -15.97 9.24
C GLY A 244 -3.80 -16.96 10.41
N GLY A 245 -4.31 -16.54 11.58
CA GLY A 245 -4.48 -17.41 12.74
C GLY A 245 -5.43 -18.57 12.49
N ILE A 246 -6.53 -18.35 11.77
CA ILE A 246 -7.45 -19.43 11.35
C ILE A 246 -6.75 -20.37 10.35
N VAL A 247 -6.01 -19.85 9.38
CA VAL A 247 -5.24 -20.68 8.43
C VAL A 247 -4.26 -21.59 9.19
N ILE A 248 -3.51 -21.04 10.15
CA ILE A 248 -2.56 -21.80 10.97
C ILE A 248 -3.27 -22.81 11.87
N GLY A 249 -4.32 -22.38 12.61
CA GLY A 249 -5.04 -23.22 13.56
C GLY A 249 -5.80 -24.38 12.91
N THR A 250 -6.15 -24.25 11.62
CA THR A 250 -6.80 -25.30 10.83
C THR A 250 -5.82 -26.11 9.96
N ALA A 251 -4.57 -25.67 9.81
CA ALA A 251 -3.61 -26.21 8.85
C ALA A 251 -3.37 -27.72 8.98
N LYS A 252 -3.22 -28.24 10.20
CA LYS A 252 -2.96 -29.69 10.41
C LYS A 252 -4.15 -30.55 9.98
N PHE A 253 -5.37 -30.13 10.33
CA PHE A 253 -6.60 -30.82 9.91
C PHE A 253 -6.85 -30.69 8.41
N PHE A 254 -6.52 -29.53 7.83
CA PHE A 254 -6.60 -29.32 6.39
C PHE A 254 -5.65 -30.24 5.63
N ALA A 255 -4.38 -30.32 6.05
CA ALA A 255 -3.39 -31.22 5.45
C ALA A 255 -3.81 -32.69 5.54
N ALA A 256 -4.37 -33.11 6.68
CA ALA A 256 -4.91 -34.46 6.85
C ALA A 256 -6.06 -34.74 5.86
N SER A 257 -6.92 -33.76 5.59
CA SER A 257 -8.03 -33.91 4.63
C SER A 257 -7.61 -34.06 3.17
N LEU A 258 -6.36 -33.70 2.83
CA LEU A 258 -5.78 -33.87 1.49
C LEU A 258 -5.12 -35.25 1.29
N GLY A 259 -5.15 -36.13 2.30
CA GLY A 259 -4.66 -37.51 2.20
C GLY A 259 -3.13 -37.68 2.23
N ALA A 260 -2.38 -36.62 2.57
CA ALA A 260 -0.91 -36.59 2.46
C ALA A 260 -0.15 -36.54 3.81
N GLY A 261 -0.86 -36.75 4.93
CA GLY A 261 -0.27 -36.86 6.27
C GLY A 261 0.47 -35.60 6.74
N ASP A 262 1.39 -35.76 7.69
CA ASP A 262 2.16 -34.65 8.28
C ASP A 262 3.10 -33.97 7.27
N ALA A 263 3.53 -34.67 6.22
CA ALA A 263 4.39 -34.10 5.18
C ALA A 263 3.72 -32.93 4.44
N ALA A 264 2.43 -33.04 4.14
CA ALA A 264 1.67 -31.95 3.52
C ALA A 264 1.55 -30.73 4.43
N PHE A 265 1.43 -30.91 5.75
CA PHE A 265 1.41 -29.79 6.69
C PHE A 265 2.71 -28.98 6.61
N TYR A 266 3.87 -29.64 6.65
CA TYR A 266 5.16 -28.94 6.55
C TYR A 266 5.38 -28.27 5.18
N MET A 267 4.93 -28.90 4.09
CA MET A 267 4.99 -28.29 2.75
C MET A 267 4.12 -27.03 2.66
N LEU A 268 2.88 -27.09 3.14
CA LEU A 268 1.97 -25.94 3.15
C LEU A 268 2.49 -24.82 4.06
N PHE A 269 2.99 -25.18 5.24
CA PHE A 269 3.60 -24.21 6.15
C PHE A 269 4.80 -23.52 5.48
N GLY A 270 5.73 -24.27 4.89
CA GLY A 270 6.85 -23.71 4.14
C GLY A 270 6.43 -22.83 2.97
N ALA A 271 5.39 -23.25 2.23
CA ALA A 271 4.83 -22.49 1.10
C ALA A 271 4.30 -21.11 1.51
N ILE A 272 3.63 -20.99 2.67
CA ILE A 272 3.18 -19.69 3.21
C ILE A 272 4.37 -18.76 3.47
N PHE A 273 5.44 -19.26 4.09
CA PHE A 273 6.61 -18.43 4.40
C PHE A 273 7.43 -18.04 3.16
N ILE A 274 7.52 -18.93 2.16
CA ILE A 274 8.10 -18.59 0.85
C ILE A 274 7.27 -17.47 0.19
N GLY A 275 5.95 -17.62 0.18
CA GLY A 275 5.04 -16.57 -0.26
C GLY A 275 5.27 -15.26 0.46
N LEU A 276 5.38 -15.28 1.79
CA LEU A 276 5.66 -14.12 2.63
C LEU A 276 6.95 -13.41 2.21
N ALA A 277 8.03 -14.16 1.99
CA ALA A 277 9.31 -13.62 1.52
C ALA A 277 9.17 -12.95 0.14
N ILE A 278 8.47 -13.60 -0.79
CA ILE A 278 8.17 -13.06 -2.12
C ILE A 278 7.37 -11.75 -2.00
N GLY A 279 6.34 -11.73 -1.16
CA GLY A 279 5.49 -10.55 -0.95
C GLY A 279 6.27 -9.36 -0.39
N ILE A 280 7.10 -9.57 0.63
CA ILE A 280 7.90 -8.49 1.23
C ILE A 280 8.99 -8.02 0.25
N GLY A 281 9.64 -8.94 -0.49
CA GLY A 281 10.75 -8.61 -1.38
C GLY A 281 10.36 -8.03 -2.73
N LEU A 282 9.40 -8.66 -3.42
CA LEU A 282 8.98 -8.25 -4.76
C LEU A 282 7.80 -7.28 -4.75
N GLY A 283 7.04 -7.19 -3.65
CA GLY A 283 5.90 -6.28 -3.53
C GLY A 283 6.24 -4.85 -3.99
N PRO A 284 7.15 -4.13 -3.31
CA PRO A 284 7.49 -2.75 -3.68
C PRO A 284 7.90 -2.57 -5.15
N MET A 285 8.53 -3.57 -5.78
CA MET A 285 8.90 -3.53 -7.19
C MET A 285 7.71 -3.58 -8.14
N ILE A 286 6.63 -4.29 -7.76
CA ILE A 286 5.46 -4.50 -8.61
C ILE A 286 4.63 -3.22 -8.71
N VAL A 287 4.56 -2.42 -7.66
CA VAL A 287 3.54 -1.35 -7.58
C VAL A 287 4.16 0.03 -7.29
N ARG A 288 5.50 0.12 -7.24
CA ARG A 288 6.36 1.32 -7.37
C ARG A 288 5.76 2.62 -6.81
N ASP A 289 4.96 3.31 -7.62
CA ASP A 289 4.48 4.68 -7.36
C ASP A 289 3.05 4.75 -6.79
N MET A 290 2.43 3.61 -6.50
CA MET A 290 1.09 3.57 -5.91
C MET A 290 1.15 3.93 -4.42
N SER A 291 0.09 4.58 -3.94
CA SER A 291 -0.04 4.90 -2.52
C SER A 291 0.03 3.65 -1.65
N ARG A 292 0.91 3.70 -0.63
CA ARG A 292 1.05 2.66 0.40
C ARG A 292 -0.26 2.42 1.17
N ARG A 293 -1.11 3.44 1.26
CA ARG A 293 -2.43 3.36 1.93
C ARG A 293 -3.39 2.44 1.17
N ARG A 294 -3.46 2.60 -0.16
CA ARG A 294 -4.29 1.75 -1.05
C ARG A 294 -3.73 0.34 -1.14
N TRP A 295 -2.41 0.25 -1.30
CA TRP A 295 -1.67 -1.00 -1.32
C TRP A 295 -2.02 -1.91 -0.14
N PHE A 296 -2.04 -1.35 1.07
CA PHE A 296 -2.21 -2.10 2.30
C PHE A 296 -3.53 -2.88 2.31
N GLY A 297 -4.65 -2.20 2.03
CA GLY A 297 -5.97 -2.83 1.94
C GLY A 297 -6.05 -3.87 0.81
N MET A 298 -5.50 -3.56 -0.37
CA MET A 298 -5.48 -4.50 -1.51
C MET A 298 -4.71 -5.78 -1.21
N SER A 299 -3.60 -5.69 -0.48
CA SER A 299 -2.80 -6.85 -0.11
C SER A 299 -3.54 -7.78 0.85
N ILE A 300 -4.33 -7.23 1.78
CA ILE A 300 -5.18 -8.01 2.68
C ILE A 300 -6.30 -8.71 1.88
N VAL A 301 -6.91 -8.01 0.93
CA VAL A 301 -7.93 -8.61 0.05
C VAL A 301 -7.32 -9.75 -0.77
N LEU A 302 -6.13 -9.57 -1.34
CA LEU A 302 -5.42 -10.62 -2.07
C LEU A 302 -5.12 -11.84 -1.19
N ALA A 303 -4.59 -11.62 0.02
CA ALA A 303 -4.32 -12.71 0.97
C ALA A 303 -5.61 -13.47 1.30
N SER A 304 -6.70 -12.74 1.57
CA SER A 304 -7.98 -13.31 1.99
C SER A 304 -8.72 -14.02 0.85
N ALA A 305 -8.66 -13.49 -0.37
CA ALA A 305 -9.14 -14.16 -1.57
C ALA A 305 -8.35 -15.46 -1.83
N SER A 306 -7.04 -15.46 -1.55
CA SER A 306 -6.22 -16.66 -1.65
C SER A 306 -6.58 -17.71 -0.59
N VAL A 307 -7.01 -17.29 0.61
CA VAL A 307 -7.58 -18.19 1.62
C VAL A 307 -8.89 -18.82 1.13
N LEU A 308 -9.74 -18.07 0.41
CA LEU A 308 -10.93 -18.66 -0.23
C LEU A 308 -10.55 -19.74 -1.22
N VAL A 309 -9.56 -19.49 -2.09
CA VAL A 309 -9.06 -20.50 -3.03
C VAL A 309 -8.55 -21.74 -2.29
N LEU A 310 -7.84 -21.54 -1.18
CA LEU A 310 -7.35 -22.64 -0.33
C LEU A 310 -8.51 -23.49 0.23
N ALA A 311 -9.63 -22.88 0.62
CA ALA A 311 -10.81 -23.60 1.11
C ALA A 311 -11.39 -24.58 0.07
N PHE A 312 -11.26 -24.28 -1.22
CA PHE A 312 -11.71 -25.11 -2.33
C PHE A 312 -10.62 -26.04 -2.89
N ALA A 313 -9.39 -26.02 -2.37
CA ALA A 313 -8.32 -26.84 -2.90
C ALA A 313 -8.58 -28.34 -2.65
N ILE A 314 -8.66 -29.12 -3.72
CA ILE A 314 -8.89 -30.58 -3.68
C ILE A 314 -7.55 -31.32 -3.73
N HIS A 315 -6.56 -30.75 -4.42
CA HIS A 315 -5.23 -31.31 -4.56
C HIS A 315 -4.19 -30.52 -3.76
N LEU A 316 -3.14 -31.21 -3.29
CA LEU A 316 -2.03 -30.61 -2.58
C LEU A 316 -1.32 -29.52 -3.41
N SER A 317 -1.20 -29.68 -4.73
CA SER A 317 -0.61 -28.67 -5.62
C SER A 317 -1.39 -27.35 -5.62
N MET A 318 -2.73 -27.43 -5.69
CA MET A 318 -3.60 -26.25 -5.57
C MET A 318 -3.46 -25.59 -4.20
N ALA A 319 -3.37 -26.40 -3.14
CA ALA A 319 -3.18 -25.91 -1.79
C ALA A 319 -1.82 -25.22 -1.60
N ILE A 320 -0.74 -25.74 -2.19
CA ILE A 320 0.60 -25.13 -2.17
C ILE A 320 0.56 -23.78 -2.90
N LEU A 321 -0.03 -23.71 -4.09
CA LEU A 321 -0.15 -22.45 -4.83
C LEU A 321 -0.98 -21.41 -4.04
N GLY A 322 -2.11 -21.84 -3.47
CA GLY A 322 -2.93 -21.00 -2.60
C GLY A 322 -2.15 -20.50 -1.37
N ALA A 323 -1.40 -21.37 -0.70
CA ALA A 323 -0.54 -21.03 0.43
C ALA A 323 0.53 -20.00 0.08
N ILE A 324 1.20 -20.12 -1.08
CA ILE A 324 2.16 -19.13 -1.57
C ILE A 324 1.46 -17.77 -1.78
N MET A 325 0.28 -17.76 -2.39
CA MET A 325 -0.47 -16.52 -2.64
C MET A 325 -0.99 -15.85 -1.35
N VAL A 326 -1.44 -16.65 -0.36
CA VAL A 326 -1.77 -16.16 0.99
C VAL A 326 -0.55 -15.51 1.61
N GLY A 327 0.60 -16.20 1.57
CA GLY A 327 1.88 -15.68 2.04
C GLY A 327 2.26 -14.36 1.37
N ALA A 328 2.19 -14.29 0.04
CA ALA A 328 2.54 -13.10 -0.73
C ALA A 328 1.67 -11.90 -0.35
N GLY A 329 0.34 -12.08 -0.31
CA GLY A 329 -0.58 -11.02 0.13
C GLY A 329 -0.32 -10.58 1.58
N ALA A 330 -0.10 -11.53 2.50
CA ALA A 330 0.20 -11.24 3.89
C ALA A 330 1.54 -10.50 4.05
N GLY A 331 2.55 -10.86 3.26
CA GLY A 331 3.88 -10.23 3.28
C GLY A 331 3.84 -8.79 2.79
N MET A 332 3.11 -8.57 1.70
CA MET A 332 2.85 -7.23 1.16
C MET A 332 2.06 -6.36 2.15
N ALA A 333 1.04 -6.92 2.81
CA ALA A 333 0.26 -6.23 3.83
C ALA A 333 1.11 -5.90 5.08
N PHE A 334 1.95 -6.84 5.52
CA PHE A 334 2.81 -6.66 6.69
C PHE A 334 3.87 -5.56 6.46
N LEU A 335 4.50 -5.55 5.28
CA LEU A 335 5.45 -4.49 4.91
C LEU A 335 4.78 -3.12 4.83
N ALA A 336 3.64 -3.02 4.14
CA ALA A 336 2.92 -1.76 4.03
C ALA A 336 2.43 -1.28 5.40
N GLY A 337 1.87 -2.16 6.22
CA GLY A 337 1.35 -1.81 7.54
C GLY A 337 2.43 -1.32 8.49
N THR A 338 3.58 -1.99 8.56
CA THR A 338 4.71 -1.56 9.39
C THR A 338 5.30 -0.23 8.91
N THR A 339 5.36 -0.01 7.60
CA THR A 339 5.86 1.25 7.04
C THR A 339 4.90 2.41 7.31
N LEU A 340 3.59 2.21 7.13
CA LEU A 340 2.57 3.23 7.41
C LEU A 340 2.55 3.61 8.90
N LEU A 341 2.64 2.61 9.79
CA LEU A 341 2.68 2.85 11.23
C LEU A 341 3.92 3.67 11.63
N GLY A 342 5.07 3.39 11.00
CA GLY A 342 6.32 4.09 11.28
C GLY A 342 6.42 5.48 10.64
N GLY A 343 5.80 5.70 9.49
CA GLY A 343 5.92 6.94 8.72
C GLY A 343 4.84 7.99 8.98
N GLU A 344 3.59 7.58 9.23
CA GLU A 344 2.45 8.51 9.28
C GLU A 344 2.00 8.86 10.71
N VAL A 345 2.53 8.17 11.72
CA VAL A 345 2.22 8.44 13.13
C VAL A 345 3.30 9.35 13.72
N ALA A 346 2.88 10.49 14.28
CA ALA A 346 3.77 11.44 14.95
C ALA A 346 4.63 10.77 16.02
N ASP A 347 5.90 11.20 16.13
CA ASP A 347 6.91 10.61 17.03
C ASP A 347 6.41 10.50 18.48
N GLU A 348 5.62 11.46 18.93
CA GLU A 348 5.09 11.55 20.29
C GLU A 348 4.13 10.42 20.66
N VAL A 349 3.31 9.93 19.72
CA VAL A 349 2.29 8.91 19.98
C VAL A 349 2.65 7.57 19.34
N ARG A 350 3.66 7.52 18.47
CA ARG A 350 4.11 6.33 17.74
C ARG A 350 4.35 5.14 18.66
N GLY A 351 5.17 5.30 19.70
CA GLY A 351 5.48 4.20 20.63
C GLY A 351 4.24 3.59 21.29
N ARG A 352 3.26 4.42 21.68
CA ARG A 352 2.00 3.98 22.29
C ARG A 352 1.13 3.21 21.31
N VAL A 353 0.98 3.71 20.08
CA VAL A 353 0.21 3.05 19.03
C VAL A 353 0.86 1.72 18.65
N PHE A 354 2.18 1.67 18.49
CA PHE A 354 2.92 0.42 18.22
C PHE A 354 2.68 -0.63 19.31
N ALA A 355 2.73 -0.24 20.58
CA ALA A 355 2.47 -1.16 21.70
C ALA A 355 1.05 -1.75 21.64
N VAL A 356 0.03 -0.91 21.43
CA VAL A 356 -1.37 -1.36 21.29
C VAL A 356 -1.51 -2.34 20.11
N VAL A 357 -0.94 -1.99 18.95
CA VAL A 357 -1.02 -2.82 17.74
C VAL A 357 -0.32 -4.16 17.96
N GLN A 358 0.90 -4.18 18.51
CA GLN A 358 1.64 -5.42 18.73
C GLN A 358 0.98 -6.35 19.76
N ILE A 359 0.43 -5.80 20.86
CA ILE A 359 -0.29 -6.62 21.85
C ILE A 359 -1.58 -7.15 21.23
N GLY A 360 -2.32 -6.29 20.53
CA GLY A 360 -3.56 -6.67 19.85
C GLY A 360 -3.35 -7.74 18.79
N THR A 361 -2.31 -7.62 17.94
CA THR A 361 -2.03 -8.64 16.91
C THR A 361 -1.73 -10.00 17.51
N ARG A 362 -0.93 -10.07 18.59
CA ARG A 362 -0.63 -11.31 19.29
C ARG A 362 -1.88 -11.92 19.91
N LEU A 363 -2.70 -11.12 20.60
CA LEU A 363 -3.93 -11.58 21.22
C LEU A 363 -4.92 -12.14 20.17
N VAL A 364 -5.13 -11.38 19.09
CA VAL A 364 -5.99 -11.79 17.97
C VAL A 364 -5.49 -13.09 17.34
N LEU A 365 -4.18 -13.20 17.09
CA LEU A 365 -3.57 -14.40 16.52
C LEU A 365 -3.77 -15.63 17.42
N ILE A 366 -3.48 -15.52 18.72
CA ILE A 366 -3.65 -16.60 19.70
C ILE A 366 -5.12 -17.03 19.75
N LEU A 367 -6.03 -16.06 19.89
CA LEU A 367 -7.45 -16.34 19.99
C LEU A 367 -7.98 -17.00 18.72
N ALA A 368 -7.55 -16.53 17.54
CA ALA A 368 -7.92 -17.11 16.26
C ALA A 368 -7.42 -18.56 16.11
N ILE A 369 -6.15 -18.84 16.47
CA ILE A 369 -5.60 -20.20 16.46
C ILE A 369 -6.37 -21.09 17.44
N ALA A 370 -6.53 -20.65 18.69
CA ALA A 370 -7.19 -21.44 19.72
C ALA A 370 -8.65 -21.75 19.39
N LEU A 371 -9.43 -20.74 18.98
CA LEU A 371 -10.83 -20.92 18.60
C LEU A 371 -10.96 -21.78 17.35
N SER A 372 -10.15 -21.55 16.31
CA SER A 372 -10.25 -22.34 15.08
C SER A 372 -9.87 -23.80 15.31
N SER A 373 -8.79 -24.08 16.05
CA SER A 373 -8.41 -25.45 16.41
C SER A 373 -9.47 -26.14 17.26
N LEU A 374 -10.10 -25.44 18.20
CA LEU A 374 -11.22 -25.97 19.00
C LEU A 374 -12.46 -26.27 18.12
N LEU A 375 -12.86 -25.32 17.26
CA LEU A 375 -14.02 -25.46 16.40
C LEU A 375 -13.84 -26.60 15.38
N VAL A 376 -12.65 -26.77 14.81
CA VAL A 376 -12.35 -27.92 13.94
C VAL A 376 -12.37 -29.23 14.73
N GLY A 377 -11.79 -29.25 15.94
CA GLY A 377 -11.77 -30.43 16.79
C GLY A 377 -13.18 -30.92 17.16
N VAL A 378 -14.09 -30.00 17.50
CA VAL A 378 -15.49 -30.32 17.80
C VAL A 378 -16.28 -30.68 16.53
N GLY A 379 -16.01 -30.00 15.42
CA GLY A 379 -16.68 -30.19 14.13
C GLY A 379 -16.15 -31.37 13.28
N GLY A 380 -15.14 -32.11 13.74
CA GLY A 380 -14.45 -33.14 12.96
C GLY A 380 -15.28 -34.39 12.61
N SER A 381 -16.48 -34.56 13.18
CA SER A 381 -17.32 -35.75 12.99
C SER A 381 -18.40 -35.64 11.90
N ARG A 382 -18.54 -34.50 11.20
CA ARG A 382 -19.60 -34.31 10.19
C ARG A 382 -19.00 -34.05 8.80
N GLN A 383 -18.81 -35.10 8.02
CA GLN A 383 -18.65 -34.98 6.57
C GLN A 383 -20.04 -34.92 5.93
N LEU A 384 -20.40 -33.77 5.37
CA LEU A 384 -21.61 -33.63 4.57
C LEU A 384 -21.24 -33.86 3.11
N THR A 385 -21.60 -35.03 2.57
CA THR A 385 -21.47 -35.37 1.15
C THR A 385 -22.60 -34.69 0.39
N ILE A 386 -22.28 -33.66 -0.41
CA ILE A 386 -23.26 -33.00 -1.27
C ILE A 386 -23.12 -33.59 -2.69
N ALA A 387 -24.01 -34.54 -3.00
CA ALA A 387 -24.17 -35.22 -4.30
C ALA A 387 -22.91 -35.88 -4.87
N ASP A 388 -23.06 -36.63 -5.98
CA ASP A 388 -22.02 -37.46 -6.66
C ASP A 388 -20.78 -36.69 -7.19
N LEU A 389 -20.56 -35.45 -6.76
CA LEU A 389 -19.40 -34.61 -7.08
C LEU A 389 -18.21 -34.81 -6.13
N GLY A 390 -18.29 -35.68 -5.12
CA GLY A 390 -17.17 -35.98 -4.21
C GLY A 390 -16.76 -34.82 -3.29
N ILE A 391 -17.57 -33.77 -3.18
CA ILE A 391 -17.29 -32.61 -2.31
C ILE A 391 -17.73 -32.94 -0.89
N SER A 392 -16.78 -33.31 -0.04
CA SER A 392 -16.99 -33.40 1.41
C SER A 392 -16.77 -32.03 2.05
N VAL A 393 -17.85 -31.41 2.53
CA VAL A 393 -17.74 -30.13 3.25
C VAL A 393 -17.25 -30.42 4.67
N SER A 394 -15.98 -30.14 4.93
CA SER A 394 -15.38 -30.26 6.26
C SER A 394 -15.44 -28.94 7.04
N SER A 395 -15.53 -29.03 8.37
CA SER A 395 -15.52 -27.88 9.29
C SER A 395 -14.30 -26.97 9.06
N THR A 396 -13.16 -27.54 8.69
CA THR A 396 -11.94 -26.84 8.28
C THR A 396 -12.16 -25.95 7.07
N ARG A 397 -12.79 -26.46 5.99
CA ARG A 397 -13.05 -25.70 4.76
C ARG A 397 -14.05 -24.57 4.99
N LEU A 398 -15.07 -24.81 5.81
CA LEU A 398 -16.04 -23.77 6.21
C LEU A 398 -15.37 -22.64 6.99
N LEU A 399 -14.46 -22.96 7.92
CA LEU A 399 -13.71 -21.94 8.66
C LEU A 399 -12.75 -21.15 7.76
N LEU A 400 -12.08 -21.79 6.82
CA LEU A 400 -11.26 -21.09 5.82
C LEU A 400 -12.11 -20.18 4.93
N LEU A 401 -13.30 -20.63 4.51
CA LEU A 401 -14.25 -19.82 3.74
C LEU A 401 -14.68 -18.57 4.54
N ALA A 402 -15.09 -18.77 5.80
CA ALA A 402 -15.48 -17.68 6.69
C ALA A 402 -14.32 -16.70 6.94
N ALA A 403 -13.11 -17.22 7.15
CA ALA A 403 -11.90 -16.41 7.32
C ALA A 403 -11.57 -15.59 6.08
N GLY A 404 -11.68 -16.17 4.88
CA GLY A 404 -11.46 -15.46 3.62
C GLY A 404 -12.48 -14.34 3.39
N LEU A 405 -13.77 -14.59 3.67
CA LEU A 405 -14.82 -13.58 3.55
C LEU A 405 -14.66 -12.45 4.58
N ALA A 406 -14.40 -12.79 5.84
CA ALA A 406 -14.15 -11.80 6.90
C ALA A 406 -12.88 -10.99 6.61
N GLY A 407 -11.83 -11.62 6.10
CA GLY A 407 -10.58 -10.97 5.70
C GLY A 407 -10.77 -10.03 4.50
N ILE A 408 -11.58 -10.40 3.50
CA ILE A 408 -11.96 -9.50 2.41
C ILE A 408 -12.72 -8.29 2.95
N PHE A 409 -13.70 -8.51 3.84
CA PHE A 409 -14.43 -7.42 4.47
C PHE A 409 -13.51 -6.48 5.25
N ALA A 410 -12.57 -7.02 6.04
CA ALA A 410 -11.59 -6.22 6.76
C ALA A 410 -10.65 -5.45 5.81
N GLY A 411 -10.19 -6.09 4.73
CA GLY A 411 -9.34 -5.48 3.71
C GLY A 411 -10.03 -4.35 2.94
N VAL A 412 -11.30 -4.55 2.53
CA VAL A 412 -12.12 -3.52 1.88
C VAL A 412 -12.45 -2.39 2.84
N SER A 413 -12.74 -2.70 4.11
CA SER A 413 -13.00 -1.68 5.14
C SER A 413 -11.76 -0.86 5.47
N ALA A 414 -10.59 -1.49 5.56
CA ALA A 414 -9.31 -0.82 5.72
C ALA A 414 -9.01 0.06 4.50
N PHE A 415 -9.18 -0.48 3.29
CA PHE A 415 -9.02 0.27 2.04
C PHE A 415 -9.91 1.52 2.03
N GLY A 416 -11.22 1.38 2.27
CA GLY A 416 -12.15 2.52 2.23
C GLY A 416 -11.87 3.61 3.26
N GLN A 417 -11.30 3.26 4.42
CA GLN A 417 -10.91 4.24 5.44
C GLN A 417 -9.57 4.93 5.15
N MET A 418 -8.69 4.26 4.41
CA MET A 418 -7.33 4.72 4.14
C MET A 418 -7.16 5.29 2.71
N ASP A 419 -8.12 5.09 1.81
CA ASP A 419 -8.05 5.52 0.42
C ASP A 419 -7.87 7.05 0.33
N ASP A 420 -6.68 7.43 -0.12
CA ASP A 420 -6.22 8.80 -0.30
C ASP A 420 -6.49 9.34 -1.72
N LYS A 421 -6.85 8.45 -2.66
CA LYS A 421 -7.20 8.79 -4.05
C LYS A 421 -8.69 8.54 -4.34
N LYS A 422 -9.57 9.12 -3.53
CA LYS A 422 -11.02 8.97 -3.69
C LYS A 422 -11.46 9.37 -5.10
N GLY A 423 -12.24 8.50 -5.74
CA GLY A 423 -12.73 8.71 -7.11
C GLY A 423 -11.82 8.19 -8.22
N VAL A 424 -10.59 7.78 -7.92
CA VAL A 424 -9.68 7.15 -8.90
C VAL A 424 -9.89 5.63 -8.90
N PRO A 425 -10.25 4.99 -10.04
CA PRO A 425 -10.40 3.55 -10.09
C PRO A 425 -9.12 2.81 -9.68
N VAL A 426 -9.25 1.83 -8.78
CA VAL A 426 -8.10 1.13 -8.18
C VAL A 426 -7.23 0.43 -9.23
N LEU A 427 -7.87 -0.28 -10.17
CA LEU A 427 -7.16 -0.98 -11.24
C LEU A 427 -6.46 -0.04 -12.20
N ALA A 428 -7.06 1.12 -12.48
CA ALA A 428 -6.46 2.14 -13.35
C ALA A 428 -5.24 2.77 -12.67
N ASP A 429 -5.30 3.04 -11.37
CA ASP A 429 -4.16 3.57 -10.62
C ASP A 429 -3.05 2.54 -10.44
N LEU A 430 -3.39 1.26 -10.19
CA LEU A 430 -2.42 0.17 -10.16
C LEU A 430 -1.69 0.07 -11.50
N TRP A 431 -2.43 0.06 -12.60
CA TRP A 431 -1.87 -0.03 -13.94
C TRP A 431 -1.05 1.20 -14.33
N GLY A 432 -1.52 2.40 -13.97
CA GLY A 432 -0.79 3.66 -14.13
C GLY A 432 0.51 3.66 -13.34
N SER A 433 0.46 3.29 -12.06
CA SER A 433 1.62 3.24 -11.16
C SER A 433 2.65 2.19 -11.62
N MET A 434 2.19 1.02 -12.10
CA MET A 434 3.06 0.00 -12.71
C MET A 434 3.83 0.52 -13.93
N ARG A 435 3.23 1.46 -14.69
CA ARG A 435 3.84 2.12 -15.85
C ARG A 435 4.63 3.39 -15.49
N GLY A 436 4.75 3.73 -14.20
CA GLY A 436 5.43 4.95 -13.74
C GLY A 436 4.62 6.24 -13.94
N ARG A 437 3.29 6.13 -14.04
CA ARG A 437 2.35 7.24 -14.26
C ARG A 437 1.20 7.14 -13.26
N PRO A 438 1.45 7.42 -11.97
CA PRO A 438 0.40 7.35 -10.95
C PRO A 438 -0.73 8.31 -11.31
N LEU A 439 -1.97 7.83 -11.15
CA LEU A 439 -3.14 8.69 -11.35
C LEU A 439 -3.29 9.61 -10.14
N MET A 440 -3.46 10.90 -10.36
CA MET A 440 -3.71 11.85 -9.29
C MET A 440 -5.23 12.03 -9.13
N PRO A 441 -5.75 12.11 -7.89
CA PRO A 441 -7.12 12.56 -7.68
C PRO A 441 -7.24 13.98 -8.24
N ALA A 442 -8.40 14.31 -8.81
CA ALA A 442 -8.69 15.68 -9.21
C ALA A 442 -8.60 16.59 -7.97
N GLU A 443 -8.01 17.78 -8.13
CA GLU A 443 -7.92 18.73 -7.02
C GLU A 443 -9.35 19.08 -6.57
N PRO A 444 -9.67 18.92 -5.26
CA PRO A 444 -11.00 19.22 -4.77
C PRO A 444 -11.32 20.68 -5.05
N PHE A 445 -12.33 20.89 -5.88
CA PHE A 445 -12.74 22.20 -6.36
C PHE A 445 -14.25 22.34 -6.18
N VAL A 446 -14.65 23.37 -5.43
CA VAL A 446 -16.06 23.75 -5.28
C VAL A 446 -16.25 25.03 -6.09
N SER A 447 -17.09 24.97 -7.11
CA SER A 447 -17.54 26.13 -7.87
C SER A 447 -19.05 26.20 -7.90
N ASN A 448 -19.57 27.41 -8.03
CA ASN A 448 -20.98 27.67 -8.33
C ASN A 448 -21.17 28.21 -9.75
N GLY A 449 -20.07 28.31 -10.52
CA GLY A 449 -20.04 28.79 -11.89
C GLY A 449 -20.19 27.66 -12.91
N LEU A 450 -20.44 28.04 -14.16
CA LEU A 450 -20.58 27.11 -15.29
C LEU A 450 -19.39 27.26 -16.22
N PHE A 451 -18.74 26.15 -16.60
CA PHE A 451 -17.62 26.16 -17.53
C PHE A 451 -18.00 25.56 -18.89
N VAL A 452 -18.05 26.41 -19.92
CA VAL A 452 -18.38 26.05 -21.29
C VAL A 452 -17.16 26.23 -22.18
N VAL A 453 -16.83 25.22 -22.99
CA VAL A 453 -15.70 25.27 -23.93
C VAL A 453 -16.21 25.07 -25.35
N PHE A 454 -15.73 25.89 -26.29
CA PHE A 454 -15.94 25.70 -27.71
C PHE A 454 -14.73 24.99 -28.32
N GLU A 455 -14.98 23.85 -28.95
CA GLU A 455 -13.98 23.02 -29.63
C GLU A 455 -14.35 22.82 -31.10
N GLY A 456 -13.37 22.39 -31.89
CA GLY A 456 -13.55 22.07 -33.30
C GLY A 456 -12.44 22.58 -34.21
N GLY A 457 -12.54 22.22 -35.49
CA GLY A 457 -11.56 22.57 -36.53
C GLY A 457 -11.51 24.07 -36.85
N GLU A 458 -10.56 24.45 -37.69
CA GLU A 458 -10.39 25.83 -38.14
C GLU A 458 -11.54 26.26 -39.05
N GLY A 459 -11.91 27.54 -39.00
CA GLY A 459 -13.01 28.09 -39.80
C GLY A 459 -14.43 27.61 -39.43
N GLY A 460 -14.60 26.89 -38.31
CA GLY A 460 -15.89 26.39 -37.83
C GLY A 460 -16.81 27.43 -37.17
N GLY A 461 -16.37 28.69 -37.02
CA GLY A 461 -17.19 29.76 -36.43
C GLY A 461 -17.20 29.83 -34.90
N LYS A 462 -16.23 29.19 -34.22
CA LYS A 462 -16.10 29.16 -32.75
C LYS A 462 -16.21 30.54 -32.11
N SER A 463 -15.39 31.50 -32.54
CA SER A 463 -15.37 32.85 -31.96
C SER A 463 -16.71 33.58 -32.16
N THR A 464 -17.40 33.37 -33.28
CA THR A 464 -18.74 33.93 -33.52
C THR A 464 -19.77 33.38 -32.54
N GLN A 465 -19.82 32.06 -32.37
CA GLN A 465 -20.78 31.41 -31.48
C GLN A 465 -20.51 31.73 -30.01
N LEU A 466 -19.23 31.76 -29.64
CA LEU A 466 -18.78 32.14 -28.31
C LEU A 466 -19.18 33.57 -27.95
N GLU A 467 -18.94 34.56 -28.84
CA GLU A 467 -19.32 35.96 -28.58
C GLU A 467 -20.84 36.16 -28.55
N THR A 468 -21.56 35.43 -29.41
CA THR A 468 -23.04 35.45 -29.44
C THR A 468 -23.61 34.94 -28.12
N LEU A 469 -23.09 33.80 -27.61
CA LEU A 469 -23.49 33.26 -26.32
C LEU A 469 -23.11 34.21 -25.17
N ALA A 470 -21.88 34.75 -25.18
CA ALA A 470 -21.40 35.64 -24.14
C ALA A 470 -22.26 36.92 -24.04
N THR A 471 -22.58 37.53 -25.18
CA THR A 471 -23.45 38.72 -25.25
C THR A 471 -24.83 38.43 -24.68
N ARG A 472 -25.46 37.34 -25.12
CA ARG A 472 -26.78 36.92 -24.63
C ARG A 472 -26.80 36.71 -23.12
N LEU A 473 -25.80 36.02 -22.57
CA LEU A 473 -25.73 35.75 -21.13
C LEU A 473 -25.49 37.03 -20.31
N ARG A 474 -24.67 37.96 -20.82
CA ARG A 474 -24.47 39.29 -20.20
C ARG A 474 -25.76 40.11 -20.20
N GLU A 475 -26.53 40.08 -21.29
CA GLU A 475 -27.85 40.74 -21.38
C GLU A 475 -28.87 40.15 -20.38
N GLN A 476 -28.73 38.88 -20.02
CA GLN A 476 -29.49 38.22 -18.96
C GLN A 476 -28.98 38.55 -17.54
N GLY A 477 -28.00 39.45 -17.39
CA GLY A 477 -27.44 39.85 -16.11
C GLY A 477 -26.48 38.84 -15.48
N ARG A 478 -26.00 37.85 -16.24
CA ARG A 478 -24.99 36.91 -15.77
C ARG A 478 -23.60 37.52 -15.85
N ASP A 479 -22.76 37.14 -14.91
CA ASP A 479 -21.32 37.41 -14.98
C ASP A 479 -20.66 36.41 -15.92
N VAL A 480 -20.01 36.90 -16.98
CA VAL A 480 -19.47 36.08 -18.07
C VAL A 480 -18.01 36.43 -18.33
N VAL A 481 -17.15 35.43 -18.13
CA VAL A 481 -15.72 35.52 -18.43
C VAL A 481 -15.44 34.79 -19.73
N VAL A 482 -15.09 35.53 -20.76
CA VAL A 482 -14.65 34.98 -22.04
C VAL A 482 -13.13 34.84 -22.02
N THR A 483 -12.65 33.67 -22.41
CA THR A 483 -11.22 33.35 -22.40
C THR A 483 -10.83 32.43 -23.57
N ARG A 484 -9.54 32.10 -23.71
CA ARG A 484 -9.00 31.27 -24.81
C ARG A 484 -7.69 30.56 -24.45
N GLU A 485 -7.43 29.42 -25.08
CA GLU A 485 -6.14 28.72 -24.97
C GLU A 485 -5.51 28.48 -26.36
N PRO A 486 -4.22 28.81 -26.57
CA PRO A 486 -3.35 29.57 -25.67
C PRO A 486 -3.60 31.08 -25.80
N GLY A 487 -3.19 31.88 -24.81
CA GLY A 487 -3.13 33.34 -24.95
C GLY A 487 -4.23 34.15 -24.27
N ALA A 488 -4.76 33.68 -23.16
CA ALA A 488 -5.64 34.45 -22.27
C ALA A 488 -4.91 35.20 -21.14
N THR A 489 -3.60 34.99 -21.00
CA THR A 489 -2.76 35.63 -19.97
C THR A 489 -1.51 36.23 -20.62
N VAL A 490 -0.80 37.12 -19.92
CA VAL A 490 0.46 37.70 -20.43
C VAL A 490 1.50 36.60 -20.74
N MET A 491 1.59 35.58 -19.89
CA MET A 491 2.43 34.41 -20.15
C MET A 491 1.91 33.62 -21.34
N GLY A 492 0.60 33.42 -21.40
CA GLY A 492 -0.07 32.72 -22.48
C GLY A 492 0.11 33.36 -23.84
N GLU A 493 0.12 34.69 -23.94
CA GLU A 493 0.34 35.41 -25.19
C GLU A 493 1.74 35.17 -25.73
N ARG A 494 2.75 35.14 -24.85
CA ARG A 494 4.13 34.79 -25.22
C ARG A 494 4.21 33.34 -25.71
N ILE A 495 3.53 32.43 -25.02
CA ILE A 495 3.44 31.03 -25.42
C ILE A 495 2.73 30.89 -26.77
N ARG A 496 1.63 31.62 -26.97
CA ARG A 496 0.86 31.63 -28.20
C ARG A 496 1.72 32.05 -29.39
N ALA A 497 2.52 33.11 -29.26
CA ALA A 497 3.45 33.52 -30.30
C ALA A 497 4.43 32.39 -30.65
N MET A 498 5.06 31.76 -29.63
CA MET A 498 5.99 30.64 -29.86
C MET A 498 5.36 29.43 -30.54
N VAL A 499 4.09 29.12 -30.27
CA VAL A 499 3.45 27.93 -30.87
C VAL A 499 2.73 28.24 -32.19
N LEU A 500 2.35 29.48 -32.49
CA LEU A 500 1.59 29.79 -33.71
C LEU A 500 2.39 30.52 -34.78
N GLU A 501 3.42 31.28 -34.40
CA GLU A 501 4.17 32.16 -35.31
C GLU A 501 5.53 31.56 -35.69
N ASP A 502 6.23 30.92 -34.74
CA ASP A 502 7.54 30.31 -35.00
C ASP A 502 7.42 29.11 -35.94
N SER A 503 8.10 29.17 -37.09
CA SER A 503 8.02 28.17 -38.16
C SER A 503 9.41 27.71 -38.63
N GLY A 504 9.48 26.61 -39.38
CA GLY A 504 10.75 26.08 -39.87
C GLY A 504 11.65 25.54 -38.75
N ALA A 505 12.89 26.01 -38.69
CA ALA A 505 13.89 25.56 -37.70
C ALA A 505 13.60 26.04 -36.27
N ASP A 506 12.87 27.16 -36.14
CA ASP A 506 12.52 27.75 -34.85
C ASP A 506 11.20 27.19 -34.28
N ALA A 507 10.49 26.37 -35.08
CA ALA A 507 9.24 25.76 -34.65
C ALA A 507 9.46 24.77 -33.48
N PRO A 508 8.61 24.78 -32.44
CA PRO A 508 8.72 23.82 -31.37
C PRO A 508 8.47 22.40 -31.89
N SER A 509 9.33 21.46 -31.48
CA SER A 509 9.07 20.04 -31.72
C SER A 509 7.71 19.63 -31.12
N PRO A 510 7.05 18.55 -31.61
CA PRO A 510 5.73 18.16 -31.12
C PRO A 510 5.61 18.00 -29.60
N ARG A 511 6.65 17.48 -28.93
CA ARG A 511 6.69 17.38 -27.46
C ARG A 511 6.84 18.74 -26.78
N ALA A 512 7.67 19.63 -27.33
CA ALA A 512 7.81 20.99 -26.82
C ALA A 512 6.50 21.78 -26.97
N GLU A 513 5.83 21.64 -28.13
CA GLU A 513 4.49 22.21 -28.38
C GLU A 513 3.49 21.74 -27.30
N ALA A 514 3.39 20.44 -27.04
CA ALA A 514 2.50 19.90 -26.00
C ALA A 514 2.80 20.45 -24.59
N LEU A 515 4.09 20.58 -24.23
CA LEU A 515 4.51 21.14 -22.94
C LEU A 515 4.19 22.64 -22.82
N LEU A 516 4.35 23.40 -23.90
CA LEU A 516 4.02 24.83 -23.95
C LEU A 516 2.51 25.05 -23.76
N TYR A 517 1.67 24.27 -24.45
CA TYR A 517 0.22 24.28 -24.23
C TYR A 517 -0.15 23.91 -22.79
N ALA A 518 0.50 22.90 -22.21
CA ALA A 518 0.27 22.53 -20.81
C ALA A 518 0.68 23.63 -19.83
N ALA A 519 1.78 24.35 -20.10
CA ALA A 519 2.24 25.47 -19.29
C ALA A 519 1.29 26.67 -19.32
N ASP A 520 0.83 27.08 -20.50
CA ASP A 520 -0.21 28.11 -20.66
C ASP A 520 -1.47 27.74 -19.89
N ARG A 521 -1.95 26.51 -20.07
CA ARG A 521 -3.16 26.01 -19.42
C ARG A 521 -3.06 26.00 -17.90
N ALA A 522 -1.94 25.52 -17.35
CA ALA A 522 -1.76 25.49 -15.90
C ALA A 522 -1.87 26.90 -15.28
N HIS A 523 -1.22 27.88 -15.91
CA HIS A 523 -1.29 29.26 -15.47
C HIS A 523 -2.68 29.87 -15.68
N HIS A 524 -3.30 29.63 -16.83
CA HIS A 524 -4.63 30.12 -17.18
C HIS A 524 -5.71 29.59 -16.22
N VAL A 525 -5.68 28.30 -15.91
CA VAL A 525 -6.61 27.67 -14.97
C VAL A 525 -6.45 28.26 -13.57
N ALA A 526 -5.22 28.43 -13.09
CA ALA A 526 -4.93 28.94 -11.75
C ALA A 526 -5.33 30.42 -11.57
N THR A 527 -5.18 31.24 -12.62
CA THR A 527 -5.30 32.70 -12.51
C THR A 527 -6.61 33.27 -13.06
N VAL A 528 -7.28 32.58 -13.98
CA VAL A 528 -8.49 33.09 -14.66
C VAL A 528 -9.67 32.15 -14.43
N VAL A 529 -9.57 30.88 -14.85
CA VAL A 529 -10.71 29.96 -14.89
C VAL A 529 -11.22 29.62 -13.49
N ARG A 530 -10.36 29.11 -12.61
CA ARG A 530 -10.77 28.71 -11.25
C ARG A 530 -11.30 29.88 -10.44
N PRO A 531 -10.62 31.06 -10.37
CA PRO A 531 -11.16 32.21 -9.66
C PRO A 531 -12.54 32.64 -10.15
N ALA A 532 -12.80 32.61 -11.46
CA ALA A 532 -14.09 32.96 -12.05
C ALA A 532 -15.20 31.96 -11.69
N LEU A 533 -14.91 30.66 -11.73
CA LEU A 533 -15.87 29.62 -11.37
C LEU A 533 -16.21 29.61 -9.87
N ILE A 534 -15.25 29.89 -8.98
CA ILE A 534 -15.47 29.98 -7.52
C ILE A 534 -16.52 31.04 -7.19
N ARG A 535 -16.44 32.20 -7.85
CA ARG A 535 -17.36 33.33 -7.64
C ARG A 535 -18.69 33.21 -8.39
N GLY A 536 -18.93 32.10 -9.09
CA GLY A 536 -20.21 31.82 -9.74
C GLY A 536 -20.37 32.34 -11.17
N ALA A 537 -19.29 32.76 -11.83
CA ALA A 537 -19.36 33.26 -13.21
C ALA A 537 -19.55 32.12 -14.23
N VAL A 538 -20.11 32.44 -15.40
CA VAL A 538 -20.07 31.56 -16.57
C VAL A 538 -18.76 31.81 -17.31
N VAL A 539 -17.88 30.82 -17.31
CA VAL A 539 -16.62 30.88 -18.06
C VAL A 539 -16.82 30.25 -19.42
N ILE A 540 -16.52 30.99 -20.48
CA ILE A 540 -16.61 30.52 -21.87
C ILE A 540 -15.22 30.57 -22.49
N SER A 541 -14.65 29.41 -22.83
CA SER A 541 -13.30 29.31 -23.40
C SER A 541 -13.32 28.91 -24.88
N ASP A 542 -12.53 29.59 -25.70
CA ASP A 542 -12.11 29.09 -27.03
C ASP A 542 -10.95 28.11 -26.82
N ARG A 543 -11.25 26.81 -26.97
CA ARG A 543 -10.37 25.65 -26.72
C ARG A 543 -10.05 25.39 -25.24
N TYR A 544 -9.74 24.13 -24.95
CA TYR A 544 -9.24 23.63 -23.67
C TYR A 544 -8.42 22.34 -23.85
N VAL A 545 -8.56 21.36 -22.95
CA VAL A 545 -7.84 20.08 -22.95
C VAL A 545 -8.09 19.26 -24.22
N ASP A 546 -9.31 19.24 -24.72
CA ASP A 546 -9.71 18.39 -25.86
C ASP A 546 -8.98 18.79 -27.14
N SER A 547 -8.73 20.09 -27.33
CA SER A 547 -7.85 20.59 -28.37
C SER A 547 -6.45 19.98 -28.33
N SER A 548 -5.83 19.81 -27.14
CA SER A 548 -4.52 19.17 -27.07
C SER A 548 -4.54 17.69 -27.41
N LEU A 549 -5.60 16.98 -27.01
CA LEU A 549 -5.78 15.57 -27.36
C LEU A 549 -5.94 15.40 -28.88
N ALA A 550 -6.69 16.30 -29.53
CA ALA A 550 -6.91 16.25 -30.97
C ALA A 550 -5.68 16.68 -31.77
N TYR A 551 -5.08 17.84 -31.46
CA TYR A 551 -3.95 18.39 -32.23
C TYR A 551 -2.61 17.71 -31.89
N GLN A 552 -2.24 17.64 -30.62
CA GLN A 552 -0.96 17.03 -30.23
C GLN A 552 -1.04 15.51 -30.13
N GLY A 553 -2.16 14.95 -29.63
CA GLY A 553 -2.35 13.49 -29.60
C GLY A 553 -2.51 12.91 -31.01
N ALA A 554 -3.63 13.18 -31.67
CA ALA A 554 -3.92 12.60 -32.99
C ALA A 554 -3.21 13.30 -34.16
N GLY A 555 -3.23 14.63 -34.19
CA GLY A 555 -2.62 15.42 -35.26
C GLY A 555 -1.11 15.20 -35.34
N ARG A 556 -0.39 15.39 -34.23
CA ARG A 556 1.06 15.17 -34.12
C ARG A 556 1.47 13.72 -33.80
N THR A 557 0.51 12.80 -33.68
CA THR A 557 0.73 11.37 -33.40
C THR A 557 1.52 11.10 -32.10
N LEU A 558 1.37 11.97 -31.10
CA LEU A 558 1.86 11.67 -29.76
C LEU A 558 0.94 10.66 -29.07
N PRO A 559 1.46 9.82 -28.15
CA PRO A 559 0.61 8.93 -27.37
C PRO A 559 -0.47 9.73 -26.63
N VAL A 560 -1.74 9.46 -26.95
CA VAL A 560 -2.89 10.24 -26.45
C VAL A 560 -2.95 10.19 -24.92
N GLU A 561 -2.54 9.07 -24.33
CA GLU A 561 -2.48 8.89 -22.88
C GLU A 561 -1.45 9.80 -22.20
N GLU A 562 -0.33 10.11 -22.88
CA GLU A 562 0.68 11.06 -22.37
C GLU A 562 0.14 12.49 -22.36
N VAL A 563 -0.50 12.89 -23.45
CA VAL A 563 -1.09 14.23 -23.58
C VAL A 563 -2.25 14.39 -22.60
N SER A 564 -3.05 13.34 -22.39
CA SER A 564 -4.13 13.29 -21.41
C SER A 564 -3.63 13.43 -19.98
N TRP A 565 -2.60 12.66 -19.60
CA TRP A 565 -1.99 12.77 -18.27
C TRP A 565 -1.40 14.17 -18.03
N LEU A 566 -0.63 14.70 -18.99
CA LEU A 566 -0.03 16.03 -18.91
C LEU A 566 -1.09 17.11 -18.74
N SER A 567 -2.17 17.02 -19.52
CA SER A 567 -3.28 17.97 -19.47
C SER A 567 -4.04 17.88 -18.15
N SER A 568 -4.31 16.67 -17.65
CA SER A 568 -4.95 16.48 -16.35
C SER A 568 -4.11 17.01 -15.20
N TRP A 569 -2.78 16.87 -15.28
CA TRP A 569 -1.86 17.44 -14.30
C TRP A 569 -1.88 18.96 -14.34
N ALA A 570 -1.77 19.55 -15.55
CA ALA A 570 -1.79 21.00 -15.74
C ALA A 570 -3.08 21.65 -15.21
N THR A 571 -4.24 20.99 -15.35
CA THR A 571 -5.52 21.56 -14.92
C THR A 571 -5.90 21.23 -13.48
N GLY A 572 -5.14 20.38 -12.78
CA GLY A 572 -5.59 19.78 -11.51
C GLY A 572 -6.89 18.96 -11.68
N GLY A 573 -7.10 18.38 -12.86
CA GLY A 573 -8.29 17.59 -13.19
C GLY A 573 -9.58 18.38 -13.48
N LEU A 574 -9.52 19.72 -13.59
CA LEU A 574 -10.68 20.54 -13.97
C LEU A 574 -11.17 20.14 -15.38
N LYS A 575 -12.48 19.90 -15.51
CA LYS A 575 -13.16 19.60 -16.77
C LYS A 575 -14.29 20.59 -16.99
N PRO A 576 -14.62 20.92 -18.25
CA PRO A 576 -15.79 21.73 -18.56
C PRO A 576 -17.09 20.98 -18.29
N ASP A 577 -18.15 21.72 -17.98
CA ASP A 577 -19.51 21.20 -17.81
C ASP A 577 -20.16 20.94 -19.17
N LEU A 578 -19.78 21.73 -20.19
CA LEU A 578 -20.25 21.59 -21.56
C LEU A 578 -19.11 21.85 -22.55
N VAL A 579 -18.96 20.95 -23.53
CA VAL A 579 -18.12 21.13 -24.70
C VAL A 579 -19.02 21.28 -25.93
N VAL A 580 -19.01 22.45 -26.55
CA VAL A 580 -19.68 22.70 -27.82
C VAL A 580 -18.69 22.39 -28.94
N LEU A 581 -18.88 21.25 -29.60
CA LEU A 581 -18.05 20.82 -30.71
C LEU A 581 -18.69 21.28 -32.03
N LEU A 582 -18.05 22.23 -32.70
CA LEU A 582 -18.45 22.69 -34.03
C LEU A 582 -17.75 21.81 -35.09
N ASP A 583 -18.48 20.83 -35.62
CA ASP A 583 -17.99 19.92 -36.64
C ASP A 583 -18.08 20.57 -38.03
N ILE A 584 -16.95 20.58 -38.75
CA ILE A 584 -16.87 21.08 -40.11
C ILE A 584 -15.93 20.22 -40.93
N ASP A 585 -16.25 20.05 -42.21
CA ASP A 585 -15.32 19.46 -43.16
C ASP A 585 -14.00 20.28 -43.20
N PRO A 586 -12.81 19.66 -43.03
CA PRO A 586 -11.55 20.37 -42.96
C PRO A 586 -11.25 21.25 -44.18
N ARG A 587 -11.63 20.83 -45.39
CA ARG A 587 -11.37 21.62 -46.61
C ARG A 587 -12.22 22.88 -46.62
N THR A 588 -13.48 22.75 -46.22
CA THR A 588 -14.41 23.88 -46.06
C THR A 588 -13.93 24.83 -44.96
N GLY A 589 -13.52 24.30 -43.81
CA GLY A 589 -12.99 25.06 -42.68
C GLY A 589 -11.72 25.85 -43.03
N LEU A 590 -10.74 25.21 -43.66
CA LEU A 590 -9.50 25.86 -44.11
C LEU A 590 -9.77 26.94 -45.17
N SER A 591 -10.71 26.71 -46.08
CA SER A 591 -11.12 27.73 -47.08
C SER A 591 -11.71 28.97 -46.41
N ARG A 592 -12.55 28.79 -45.38
CA ARG A 592 -13.08 29.89 -44.57
C ARG A 592 -11.98 30.59 -43.78
N ALA A 593 -11.02 29.85 -43.24
CA ALA A 593 -9.91 30.40 -42.49
C ALA A 593 -9.01 31.29 -43.37
N ALA A 594 -8.66 30.82 -44.57
CA ALA A 594 -7.86 31.55 -45.54
C ALA A 594 -8.52 32.88 -45.99
N ALA A 595 -9.85 32.92 -46.08
CA ALA A 595 -10.60 34.12 -46.43
C ALA A 595 -10.52 35.25 -45.37
N ARG A 596 -10.01 34.98 -44.15
CA ARG A 596 -9.97 35.95 -43.05
C ARG A 596 -8.85 37.01 -43.17
N ASN A 597 -8.05 37.04 -44.23
CA ASN A 597 -6.99 38.04 -44.50
C ASN A 597 -5.99 38.27 -43.33
N ARG A 598 -5.79 37.29 -42.44
CA ARG A 598 -4.87 37.38 -41.30
C ARG A 598 -3.56 36.60 -41.46
N GLY A 599 -3.35 35.96 -42.62
CA GLY A 599 -2.30 34.95 -42.80
C GLY A 599 -2.66 33.66 -42.07
N ALA A 600 -2.24 32.50 -42.60
CA ALA A 600 -2.43 31.23 -41.93
C ALA A 600 -1.42 31.11 -40.79
N ASP A 601 -1.87 30.80 -39.58
CA ASP A 601 -0.96 30.42 -38.50
C ASP A 601 -0.32 29.05 -38.76
N ARG A 602 0.72 28.68 -37.99
CA ARG A 602 1.45 27.44 -38.21
C ARG A 602 0.56 26.19 -38.18
N LEU A 603 -0.48 26.17 -37.34
CA LEU A 603 -1.38 25.03 -37.24
C LEU A 603 -2.40 25.03 -38.39
N GLU A 604 -2.86 26.20 -38.84
CA GLU A 604 -3.68 26.36 -40.04
C GLU A 604 -2.94 25.99 -41.33
N ALA A 605 -1.61 26.09 -41.34
CA ALA A 605 -0.75 25.73 -42.47
C ALA A 605 -0.48 24.22 -42.61
N GLU A 606 -0.99 23.40 -41.69
CA GLU A 606 -0.82 21.95 -41.73
C GLU A 606 -1.62 21.28 -42.87
N SER A 607 -1.23 20.04 -43.19
CA SER A 607 -1.89 19.29 -44.27
C SER A 607 -3.37 19.01 -43.99
N VAL A 608 -4.18 18.85 -45.04
CA VAL A 608 -5.59 18.42 -44.90
C VAL A 608 -5.71 17.11 -44.11
N ALA A 609 -4.79 16.16 -44.34
CA ALA A 609 -4.76 14.89 -43.61
C ALA A 609 -4.51 15.07 -42.09
N PHE A 610 -3.75 16.10 -41.69
CA PHE A 610 -3.60 16.46 -40.28
C PHE A 610 -4.94 16.92 -39.70
N HIS A 611 -5.63 17.83 -40.37
CA HIS A 611 -6.93 18.32 -39.91
C HIS A 611 -8.04 17.27 -39.95
N GLU A 612 -7.99 16.31 -40.87
CA GLU A 612 -8.87 15.13 -40.87
C GLU A 612 -8.66 14.29 -39.59
N ARG A 613 -7.40 13.99 -39.21
CA ARG A 613 -7.11 13.29 -37.95
C ARG A 613 -7.61 14.07 -36.72
N VAL A 614 -7.41 15.38 -36.71
CA VAL A 614 -7.91 16.26 -35.64
C VAL A 614 -9.43 16.19 -35.53
N ARG A 615 -10.15 16.28 -36.66
CA ARG A 615 -11.61 16.17 -36.70
C ARG A 615 -12.09 14.83 -36.14
N TYR A 616 -11.52 13.72 -36.62
CA TYR A 616 -11.90 12.39 -36.13
C TYR A 616 -11.63 12.23 -34.64
N ALA A 617 -10.51 12.74 -34.13
CA ALA A 617 -10.21 12.70 -32.71
C ALA A 617 -11.24 13.47 -31.86
N PHE A 618 -11.71 14.63 -32.30
CA PHE A 618 -12.80 15.33 -31.61
C PHE A 618 -14.11 14.54 -31.60
N LEU A 619 -14.46 13.91 -32.73
CA LEU A 619 -15.66 13.09 -32.83
C LEU A 619 -15.58 11.84 -31.93
N ASP A 620 -14.40 11.21 -31.85
CA ASP A 620 -14.15 10.09 -30.95
C ASP A 620 -14.26 10.51 -29.47
N LEU A 621 -13.72 11.68 -29.10
CA LEU A 621 -13.86 12.23 -27.76
C LEU A 621 -15.35 12.48 -27.42
N ALA A 622 -16.11 13.06 -28.34
CA ALA A 622 -17.53 13.32 -28.17
C ALA A 622 -18.36 12.03 -28.04
N ALA A 623 -18.04 11.00 -28.83
CA ALA A 623 -18.71 9.70 -28.76
C ALA A 623 -18.47 8.98 -27.42
N ASN A 624 -17.31 9.19 -26.80
CA ASN A 624 -16.95 8.59 -25.51
C ASN A 624 -17.59 9.29 -24.30
N ASP A 625 -18.10 10.53 -24.45
CA ASP A 625 -18.73 11.29 -23.35
C ASP A 625 -19.94 12.12 -23.82
N PRO A 626 -20.98 11.48 -24.37
CA PRO A 626 -22.07 12.18 -25.07
C PRO A 626 -22.91 13.11 -24.17
N LYS A 627 -22.78 13.01 -22.84
CA LYS A 627 -23.49 13.88 -21.90
C LYS A 627 -22.85 15.27 -21.80
N ARG A 628 -21.53 15.35 -21.98
CA ARG A 628 -20.73 16.58 -21.87
C ARG A 628 -20.57 17.29 -23.21
N TYR A 629 -20.78 16.61 -24.34
CA TYR A 629 -20.64 17.20 -25.67
C TYR A 629 -21.98 17.60 -26.30
N LEU A 630 -21.99 18.78 -26.91
CA LEU A 630 -22.99 19.21 -27.88
C LEU A 630 -22.31 19.31 -29.24
N VAL A 631 -22.49 18.29 -30.09
CA VAL A 631 -21.92 18.25 -31.44
C VAL A 631 -22.88 18.94 -32.41
N LEU A 632 -22.40 19.96 -33.12
CA LEU A 632 -23.19 20.75 -34.06
C LEU A 632 -22.49 20.81 -35.41
N ASP A 633 -23.27 20.60 -36.47
CA ASP A 633 -22.81 20.83 -37.85
C ASP A 633 -22.64 22.33 -38.10
N ALA A 634 -21.39 22.76 -38.28
CA ALA A 634 -21.01 24.16 -38.52
C ALA A 634 -21.23 24.64 -39.97
N ALA A 635 -21.83 23.81 -40.82
CA ALA A 635 -22.37 24.24 -42.11
C ALA A 635 -23.74 24.91 -42.00
N ARG A 636 -24.45 24.75 -40.88
CA ARG A 636 -25.77 25.35 -40.64
C ARG A 636 -25.70 26.88 -40.41
N PRO A 637 -26.82 27.61 -40.56
CA PRO A 637 -26.89 29.04 -40.29
C PRO A 637 -26.43 29.40 -38.86
N ILE A 638 -25.77 30.55 -38.72
CA ILE A 638 -25.17 31.01 -37.46
C ILE A 638 -26.21 31.11 -36.35
N GLU A 639 -27.39 31.66 -36.67
CA GLU A 639 -28.49 31.89 -35.73
C GLU A 639 -29.09 30.57 -35.23
N GLU A 640 -29.13 29.54 -36.08
CA GLU A 640 -29.64 28.22 -35.71
C GLU A 640 -28.70 27.54 -34.71
N ILE A 641 -27.39 27.58 -34.98
CA ILE A 641 -26.36 27.07 -34.07
C ILE A 641 -26.40 27.82 -32.74
N ALA A 642 -26.47 29.17 -32.78
CA ALA A 642 -26.54 30.00 -31.58
C ALA A 642 -27.76 29.66 -30.71
N GLY A 643 -28.92 29.43 -31.34
CA GLY A 643 -30.14 29.01 -30.65
C GLY A 643 -30.07 27.61 -30.04
N LEU A 644 -29.33 26.67 -30.65
CA LEU A 644 -29.07 25.33 -30.09
C LEU A 644 -28.14 25.41 -28.88
N VAL A 645 -27.04 26.15 -29.00
CA VAL A 645 -26.07 26.35 -27.91
C VAL A 645 -26.73 27.03 -26.71
N ALA A 646 -27.45 28.14 -26.95
CA ALA A 646 -28.13 28.89 -25.89
C ALA A 646 -29.12 28.02 -25.11
N ARG A 647 -29.95 27.22 -25.82
CA ARG A 647 -30.89 26.29 -25.17
C ARG A 647 -30.18 25.30 -24.26
N ARG A 648 -29.07 24.69 -24.73
CA ARG A 648 -28.34 23.72 -23.93
C ARG A 648 -27.70 24.35 -22.69
N VAL A 649 -27.20 25.57 -22.80
CA VAL A 649 -26.65 26.32 -21.66
C VAL A 649 -27.76 26.71 -20.68
N ASP A 650 -28.91 27.18 -21.17
CA ASP A 650 -30.07 27.53 -20.34
C ASP A 650 -30.55 26.31 -19.52
N GLU A 651 -30.58 25.11 -20.09
CA GLU A 651 -30.90 23.86 -19.37
C GLU A 651 -29.95 23.60 -18.19
N LEU A 652 -28.64 23.82 -18.38
CA LEU A 652 -27.63 23.62 -17.33
C LEU A 652 -27.71 24.68 -16.23
N LEU A 653 -28.21 25.88 -16.55
CA LEU A 653 -28.39 26.97 -15.58
C LEU A 653 -29.66 26.83 -14.74
N VAL A 654 -30.68 26.10 -15.21
CA VAL A 654 -31.97 25.92 -14.51
C VAL A 654 -31.94 24.76 -13.51
N ASP A 655 -31.12 23.74 -13.74
CA ASP A 655 -30.92 22.61 -12.80
C ASP A 655 -29.46 22.52 -12.31
N PRO A 656 -29.08 23.30 -11.28
CA PRO A 656 -27.75 23.22 -10.70
C PRO A 656 -27.45 21.87 -10.03
N ALA A 657 -28.47 21.05 -9.74
CA ALA A 657 -28.29 19.74 -9.11
C ALA A 657 -27.68 18.70 -10.06
N GLY A 658 -27.68 18.98 -11.38
CA GLY A 658 -26.93 18.23 -12.38
C GLY A 658 -25.41 18.53 -12.39
N ILE A 659 -24.99 19.65 -11.79
CA ILE A 659 -23.57 20.04 -11.67
C ILE A 659 -23.02 19.41 -10.38
N VAL A 660 -22.70 18.12 -10.44
CA VAL A 660 -22.14 17.39 -9.30
C VAL A 660 -20.66 17.75 -9.15
N HIS A 661 -20.36 18.83 -8.43
CA HIS A 661 -19.04 18.99 -7.84
C HIS A 661 -18.96 18.09 -6.60
N PRO A 662 -17.95 17.20 -6.49
CA PRO A 662 -17.80 16.38 -5.30
C PRO A 662 -17.70 17.29 -4.06
N ARG A 663 -18.50 17.00 -3.02
CA ARG A 663 -18.33 17.65 -1.72
C ARG A 663 -16.87 17.46 -1.28
N PRO A 664 -16.22 18.49 -0.72
CA PRO A 664 -14.85 18.36 -0.27
C PRO A 664 -14.76 17.21 0.74
N ALA A 665 -14.01 16.16 0.39
CA ALA A 665 -13.28 15.45 1.41
C ALA A 665 -12.30 16.46 2.00
N HIS A 666 -12.13 16.48 3.31
CA HIS A 666 -11.08 17.26 3.96
C HIS A 666 -9.81 17.13 3.10
N GLY A 667 -9.30 18.27 2.61
CA GLY A 667 -8.09 18.28 1.80
C GLY A 667 -6.96 17.57 2.56
N PRO A 668 -5.91 17.11 1.87
CA PRO A 668 -4.70 16.71 2.58
C PRO A 668 -4.32 17.85 3.51
N ASP A 669 -4.18 17.52 4.80
CA ASP A 669 -3.79 18.49 5.82
C ASP A 669 -2.40 19.01 5.47
N THR A 670 -2.33 20.22 4.91
CA THR A 670 -1.08 20.87 4.52
C THR A 670 -0.29 21.36 5.72
N SER A 671 -0.82 21.23 6.95
CA SER A 671 -0.03 21.43 8.17
C SER A 671 1.03 20.35 8.41
N VAL A 672 1.04 19.29 7.59
CA VAL A 672 2.05 18.21 7.62
C VAL A 672 3.01 18.27 6.42
N GLN A 673 3.21 19.44 5.80
CA GLN A 673 4.46 19.62 5.06
C GLN A 673 5.59 19.61 6.10
N PRO A 674 6.58 18.70 6.00
CA PRO A 674 7.79 18.85 6.80
C PRO A 674 8.38 20.20 6.40
N GLU A 675 8.42 21.16 7.32
CA GLU A 675 9.27 22.34 7.17
C GLU A 675 10.69 21.80 6.93
N LEU A 676 11.14 21.86 5.67
CA LEU A 676 12.51 21.52 5.34
C LEU A 676 13.38 22.50 6.13
N SER A 677 14.18 21.97 7.04
CA SER A 677 15.13 22.76 7.81
C SER A 677 16.10 23.49 6.85
N GLU A 678 16.64 24.65 7.24
CA GLU A 678 17.65 25.36 6.44
C GLU A 678 18.85 24.47 6.04
N THR A 679 19.10 23.38 6.78
CA THR A 679 20.12 22.37 6.46
C THR A 679 19.76 21.41 5.33
N GLU A 680 18.49 21.29 4.94
CA GLU A 680 18.02 20.45 3.82
C GLU A 680 17.86 21.23 2.50
N LEU A 681 17.91 22.56 2.56
CA LEU A 681 18.03 23.43 1.40
C LEU A 681 19.48 23.42 0.93
N VAL A 682 19.79 22.63 -0.10
CA VAL A 682 21.08 22.72 -0.80
C VAL A 682 21.15 24.12 -1.43
N GLY A 683 21.89 25.02 -0.79
CA GLY A 683 22.21 26.33 -1.32
C GLY A 683 22.96 26.18 -2.64
N VAL A 684 22.33 26.62 -3.73
CA VAL A 684 23.05 26.94 -4.97
C VAL A 684 23.83 28.22 -4.67
N GLU A 685 25.05 28.08 -4.15
CA GLU A 685 25.99 29.20 -4.08
C GLU A 685 26.29 29.65 -5.52
N HIS A 686 25.78 30.83 -5.86
CA HIS A 686 26.23 31.62 -6.99
C HIS A 686 27.74 31.86 -6.85
N ARG A 687 28.54 31.21 -7.70
CA ARG A 687 29.86 31.74 -8.07
C ARG A 687 29.67 32.71 -9.22
N THR A 688 29.73 33.99 -8.90
CA THR A 688 30.10 35.08 -9.80
C THR A 688 31.50 34.86 -10.37
#